data_AF-A0A935AIC7-F1
#
_entry.id   AF-A0A935AIC7-F1
#
_cell.length_a   1.000
_cell.length_b   1.000
_cell.length_c   1.000
_cell.angle_alpha   90.00
_cell.angle_beta   90.00
_cell.angle_gamma   90.00
#
_symmetry.space_group_name_H-M   'P 1'
#
loop_
_entity.id
_entity.type
_entity.pdbx_description
1 polymer ?
#
loop_
_entity_poly.entity_id
_entity_poly.type
_entity_poly.pdbx_seq_one_letter_code
_entity_poly.pdbx_strand_id
1 'polypeptide(L)'
;MRLDFLNRNLFNLSFGQSHNFGDILNRLNSVKNAAFLILSIFVLNLSFIEITNAQTTCTGNVPIQNLANGMNYTITVGPTSGNVAISVTVVDNPPGLVGFLGGPGNPISFPNGSGTFTYNLTGQPNPYVLNMYFNWAAGGQGSSTPVSCSATVSTPLELPIVFDSQPATLTPFGSNMSATIGVDPTDPTNAVLCATKLPGADCWAGVTVGSPICLASPIDFASGTTITMDVYSPVAGAPILLKLENCTNATISTEIVVLTTVTNAWETLTFNFGTSGCAAPPNLANTYDKLSIFPNFTCTPTACGVPNPGASSTFVAAPFYFDNIQLKIPQCSGSGAITGLGAPQVPNGYTYTIVENGSGNTTISITVIDNPVGLVGFLGGPGGIMAIANATGTLTWTVASNTLTNPINVFFAWAGNNGMAVPIPYIAGDCLCTATVAAPIPTCAPANVISMFSNTYPNVPVNTWRTPWSAATLTDIQIAGNDTKLYTNLDFVGIETVGPNLMNLTSMTYMHIDVWTPNMTTIRVKLVDFGPNRNFAGGDDSEHEVVLNCSVQCGWNSFHIPLSGFANLRSRAQIAQLILSGLPTGQGTLYVDNVYFTTCAPTAGMQIPATISITETSGLLNNDGIICAGATATLTASGGGTYAWSTGATTAAITTSTAGTFTVTVTNAGCAFSVSQFITVIPLPVASIARVETSGITPNDGIICQGAMATLTASGGGTYVWSNGATTAGITTGTAGTYSVTVTSVNGCTAATSSSITVLPLPTPSISVSETSGTVANDGTIYTGSSANLTASGGGTYLWNTGATTAGITVTPSTTTTYTVTVTNANNCSATATTTITVIDPSCLLVCSGDQTITLTNGACEYQLPNLVTGAGVCDFFTIEQVSGPEPGDLLPRGSYDITYQLVSNLGEIIDECTFTVVVRANPVVVNSLTCNDHINISADINCEVTLSPDMILEGKSYSCYADYQINIWPFNSQANAINNVPQNEGINLPTGEHTYEIVGPSGNRCWGTFTIEDKLAPVVECNCSGPVADVSAFREIGVFGNKKYYLSNATYTWQQAYAHAQSVGGEMLCITSAAENAFILNTWSIPGFASQRTWLGATDNEAYGGTEANNTNNGWVWVSGEPFSYTNWAVASQTD
;
A
#
# COMPACT_ATOMS: atom_id res chain seq x y z
N MET A 1 -10.38 -6.69 -84.24
CA MET A 1 -9.57 -5.59 -84.80
C MET A 1 -10.53 -4.49 -85.24
N ARG A 2 -10.40 -3.29 -84.68
CA ARG A 2 -10.98 -2.07 -85.24
C ARG A 2 -9.80 -1.18 -85.63
N LEU A 3 -9.81 -0.64 -86.83
CA LEU A 3 -8.72 0.17 -87.38
C LEU A 3 -9.27 1.60 -87.53
N ASP A 4 -9.03 2.44 -86.52
CA ASP A 4 -9.40 3.84 -86.58
C ASP A 4 -8.15 4.68 -86.92
N PHE A 5 -8.26 5.48 -87.98
CA PHE A 5 -7.18 6.31 -88.50
C PHE A 5 -7.20 7.69 -87.85
N LEU A 6 -6.16 8.02 -87.08
CA LEU A 6 -5.81 9.41 -86.77
C LEU A 6 -4.28 9.59 -86.87
N ASN A 7 -3.86 10.17 -87.99
CA ASN A 7 -2.57 10.81 -88.31
C ASN A 7 -1.23 10.06 -88.03
N ARG A 8 -0.70 9.50 -89.13
CA ARG A 8 0.70 9.32 -89.54
C ARG A 8 1.78 9.28 -88.44
N ASN A 9 1.94 8.09 -87.84
CA ASN A 9 3.22 7.36 -87.63
C ASN A 9 3.20 6.44 -86.38
N LEU A 10 2.04 6.19 -85.77
CA LEU A 10 1.91 5.19 -84.71
C LEU A 10 0.73 4.26 -85.03
N PHE A 11 1.00 2.95 -85.08
CA PHE A 11 -0.04 1.93 -84.96
C PHE A 11 -0.15 1.56 -83.48
N ASN A 12 -1.32 1.73 -82.87
CA ASN A 12 -1.57 1.17 -81.55
C ASN A 12 -2.41 -0.10 -81.70
N LEU A 13 -1.82 -1.24 -81.35
CA LEU A 13 -2.50 -2.54 -81.32
C LEU A 13 -2.90 -2.83 -79.88
N SER A 14 -4.18 -2.63 -79.53
CA SER A 14 -4.71 -3.11 -78.24
C SER A 14 -5.23 -4.54 -78.38
N PHE A 15 -4.69 -5.48 -77.61
CA PHE A 15 -5.23 -6.83 -77.47
C PHE A 15 -6.03 -6.93 -76.17
N GLY A 16 -7.34 -7.20 -76.29
CA GLY A 16 -8.28 -7.25 -75.18
C GLY A 16 -8.42 -8.61 -74.49
N GLN A 17 -7.63 -9.63 -74.85
CA GLN A 17 -7.43 -10.89 -74.10
C GLN A 17 -6.44 -11.82 -74.85
N SER A 18 -5.91 -12.83 -74.14
CA SER A 18 -4.81 -13.69 -74.56
C SER A 18 -5.08 -14.50 -75.84
N HIS A 19 -4.20 -14.38 -76.83
CA HIS A 19 -4.13 -15.28 -77.98
C HIS A 19 -2.69 -15.80 -78.18
N ASN A 20 -2.56 -17.04 -78.67
CA ASN A 20 -1.29 -17.71 -78.90
C ASN A 20 -0.59 -17.17 -80.17
N PHE A 21 0.73 -16.98 -80.09
CA PHE A 21 1.59 -16.38 -81.12
C PHE A 21 1.55 -17.13 -82.48
N GLY A 22 1.20 -18.43 -82.46
CA GLY A 22 1.08 -19.26 -83.66
C GLY A 22 -0.06 -18.86 -84.61
N ASP A 23 -1.15 -18.28 -84.11
CA ASP A 23 -2.31 -17.90 -84.94
C ASP A 23 -2.08 -16.60 -85.72
N ILE A 24 -1.14 -15.77 -85.26
CA ILE A 24 -0.74 -14.51 -85.90
C ILE A 24 0.18 -14.79 -87.09
N LEU A 25 1.10 -15.76 -86.96
CA LEU A 25 2.05 -16.13 -88.02
C LEU A 25 1.35 -16.79 -89.22
N ASN A 26 0.33 -17.61 -88.97
CA ASN A 26 -0.42 -18.30 -90.01
C ASN A 26 -1.28 -17.37 -90.88
N ARG A 27 -1.69 -16.21 -90.36
CA ARG A 27 -2.47 -15.22 -91.13
C ARG A 27 -1.58 -14.30 -92.00
N LEU A 28 -0.35 -14.00 -91.56
CA LEU A 28 0.62 -13.20 -92.33
C LEU A 28 1.18 -13.94 -93.55
N ASN A 29 1.31 -15.26 -93.48
CA ASN A 29 1.77 -16.10 -94.60
C ASN A 29 0.77 -16.25 -95.76
N SER A 30 -0.46 -15.70 -95.65
CA SER A 30 -1.49 -15.82 -96.70
C SER A 30 -1.51 -14.67 -97.72
N VAL A 31 -0.67 -13.64 -97.57
CA VAL A 31 -0.57 -12.54 -98.54
C VAL A 31 0.57 -12.81 -99.52
N LYS A 32 0.28 -13.57 -100.57
CA LYS A 32 1.16 -13.72 -101.73
C LYS A 32 1.02 -12.50 -102.66
N ASN A 33 2.16 -11.96 -103.08
CA ASN A 33 2.38 -10.94 -104.13
C ASN A 33 2.46 -9.48 -103.67
N ALA A 34 3.68 -8.96 -103.55
CA ALA A 34 4.17 -7.85 -104.37
C ALA A 34 5.64 -7.56 -104.02
N ALA A 35 6.55 -8.20 -104.74
CA ALA A 35 7.92 -7.73 -104.88
C ALA A 35 7.89 -6.41 -105.67
N PHE A 36 8.38 -5.31 -105.11
CA PHE A 36 9.04 -4.18 -105.81
C PHE A 36 9.42 -3.06 -104.82
N LEU A 37 10.50 -3.26 -104.04
CA LEU A 37 11.49 -2.22 -103.70
C LEU A 37 12.71 -2.86 -103.01
N ILE A 38 13.47 -3.67 -103.76
CA ILE A 38 14.76 -4.23 -103.32
C ILE A 38 15.81 -3.63 -104.25
N LEU A 39 16.35 -2.44 -103.91
CA LEU A 39 17.74 -2.02 -104.20
C LEU A 39 18.02 -0.61 -103.62
N SER A 40 18.21 -0.50 -102.30
CA SER A 40 19.02 0.52 -101.62
C SER A 40 18.99 0.18 -100.13
N ILE A 41 20.15 0.05 -99.50
CA ILE A 41 20.43 -0.48 -98.14
C ILE A 41 20.69 -1.99 -98.12
N PHE A 42 21.93 -2.38 -98.47
CA PHE A 42 22.61 -3.53 -97.86
C PHE A 42 23.85 -3.04 -97.14
N VAL A 43 23.62 -2.24 -96.10
CA VAL A 43 24.41 -2.23 -94.87
C VAL A 43 23.38 -2.44 -93.76
N LEU A 44 23.03 -3.71 -93.52
CA LEU A 44 22.33 -4.12 -92.31
C LEU A 44 23.44 -4.60 -91.36
N ASN A 45 23.81 -3.77 -90.38
CA ASN A 45 23.20 -3.82 -89.04
C ASN A 45 23.16 -5.27 -88.53
N LEU A 46 24.33 -5.79 -88.18
CA LEU A 46 24.42 -6.72 -87.07
C LEU A 46 24.14 -5.90 -85.81
N SER A 47 22.88 -5.87 -85.40
CA SER A 47 22.51 -5.46 -84.06
C SER A 47 23.31 -6.29 -83.07
N PHE A 48 24.11 -5.63 -82.23
CA PHE A 48 24.66 -6.24 -81.03
C PHE A 48 23.48 -6.70 -80.16
N ILE A 49 23.31 -8.01 -80.01
CA ILE A 49 22.30 -8.61 -79.12
C ILE A 49 23.08 -9.13 -77.92
N GLU A 50 22.90 -8.49 -76.77
CA GLU A 50 23.36 -9.00 -75.47
C GLU A 50 22.58 -10.26 -75.10
N ILE A 51 23.27 -11.32 -74.71
CA ILE A 51 22.67 -12.61 -74.36
C ILE A 51 22.39 -12.65 -72.85
N THR A 52 21.13 -12.54 -72.46
CA THR A 52 20.65 -12.94 -71.12
C THR A 52 20.07 -14.35 -71.19
N ASN A 53 20.83 -15.36 -70.74
CA ASN A 53 20.40 -16.73 -70.41
C ASN A 53 19.39 -17.47 -71.34
N ALA A 54 19.27 -17.10 -72.62
CA ALA A 54 18.45 -17.80 -73.60
C ALA A 54 19.30 -18.31 -74.77
N GLN A 55 19.08 -19.58 -75.12
CA GLN A 55 19.72 -20.29 -76.23
C GLN A 55 19.63 -19.48 -77.53
N THR A 56 20.76 -19.04 -78.08
CA THR A 56 20.79 -18.21 -79.30
C THR A 56 21.04 -19.10 -80.52
N THR A 57 20.21 -18.94 -81.55
CA THR A 57 20.25 -19.73 -82.79
C THR A 57 20.57 -18.84 -83.97
N CYS A 58 21.70 -19.05 -84.63
CA CYS A 58 22.05 -18.41 -85.89
C CYS A 58 21.76 -19.37 -87.05
N THR A 59 20.87 -18.99 -87.96
CA THR A 59 20.56 -19.76 -89.18
C THR A 59 21.08 -19.04 -90.41
N GLY A 60 21.62 -19.78 -91.38
CA GLY A 60 22.12 -19.21 -92.62
C GLY A 60 22.08 -20.20 -93.78
N ASN A 61 22.11 -19.65 -95.00
CA ASN A 61 22.27 -20.42 -96.24
C ASN A 61 23.58 -20.00 -96.91
N VAL A 62 24.47 -20.95 -97.18
CA VAL A 62 25.71 -20.70 -97.90
C VAL A 62 25.50 -21.03 -99.38
N PRO A 63 25.58 -20.06 -100.29
CA PRO A 63 25.59 -20.34 -101.72
C PRO A 63 26.94 -20.97 -102.12
N ILE A 64 26.88 -22.18 -102.70
CA ILE A 64 28.05 -22.91 -103.21
C ILE A 64 27.93 -22.98 -104.73
N GLN A 65 29.01 -22.67 -105.47
CA GLN A 65 28.99 -22.77 -106.94
C GLN A 65 28.58 -24.18 -107.39
N ASN A 66 27.64 -24.26 -108.33
CA ASN A 66 27.03 -25.47 -108.90
C ASN A 66 25.94 -26.19 -108.06
N LEU A 67 25.42 -25.57 -106.99
CA LEU A 67 24.23 -26.03 -106.26
C LEU A 67 23.14 -24.95 -106.29
N ALA A 68 22.00 -25.21 -106.94
CA ALA A 68 20.95 -24.21 -107.15
C ALA A 68 20.28 -23.68 -105.86
N ASN A 69 20.30 -24.45 -104.77
CA ASN A 69 19.60 -24.12 -103.51
C ASN A 69 20.53 -23.85 -102.30
N GLY A 70 21.86 -23.86 -102.48
CA GLY A 70 22.84 -23.69 -101.39
C GLY A 70 22.80 -24.79 -100.31
N MET A 71 23.53 -24.62 -99.21
CA MET A 71 23.44 -25.46 -98.01
C MET A 71 22.87 -24.69 -96.82
N ASN A 72 21.91 -25.29 -96.12
CA ASN A 72 21.32 -24.73 -94.91
C ASN A 72 21.99 -25.29 -93.65
N TYR A 73 22.31 -24.40 -92.71
CA TYR A 73 22.87 -24.77 -91.43
C TYR A 73 22.22 -23.98 -90.29
N THR A 74 22.24 -24.58 -89.11
CA THR A 74 21.80 -23.97 -87.86
C THR A 74 22.94 -24.09 -86.84
N ILE A 75 23.38 -22.97 -86.27
CA ILE A 75 24.34 -22.92 -85.18
C ILE A 75 23.59 -22.50 -83.92
N THR A 76 23.72 -23.30 -82.87
CA THR A 76 23.10 -23.03 -81.58
C THR A 76 24.18 -22.93 -80.52
N VAL A 77 24.19 -21.83 -79.77
CA VAL A 77 25.13 -21.61 -78.66
C VAL A 77 24.36 -21.76 -77.35
N GLY A 78 24.77 -22.71 -76.50
CA GLY A 78 24.13 -22.97 -75.22
C GLY A 78 25.13 -23.26 -74.11
N PRO A 79 24.83 -22.91 -72.85
CA PRO A 79 25.62 -23.34 -71.71
C PRO A 79 25.31 -24.82 -71.41
N THR A 80 26.34 -25.65 -71.32
CA THR A 80 26.22 -27.00 -70.74
C THR A 80 27.23 -27.14 -69.63
N SER A 81 26.74 -27.28 -68.39
CA SER A 81 27.52 -27.63 -67.18
C SER A 81 28.94 -27.03 -67.16
N GLY A 82 29.01 -25.70 -67.05
CA GLY A 82 30.27 -24.98 -66.87
C GLY A 82 31.09 -24.69 -68.15
N ASN A 83 30.66 -25.14 -69.34
CA ASN A 83 31.33 -24.86 -70.62
C ASN A 83 30.38 -24.30 -71.68
N VAL A 84 30.89 -23.43 -72.57
CA VAL A 84 30.17 -22.97 -73.77
C VAL A 84 30.26 -24.06 -74.84
N ALA A 85 29.12 -24.64 -75.19
CA ALA A 85 29.00 -25.64 -76.24
C ALA A 85 28.36 -25.00 -77.48
N ILE A 86 29.03 -25.13 -78.62
CA ILE A 86 28.46 -24.75 -79.93
C ILE A 86 28.00 -26.01 -80.63
N SER A 87 26.70 -26.11 -80.91
CA SER A 87 26.12 -27.19 -81.72
C SER A 87 25.86 -26.70 -83.14
N VAL A 88 26.41 -27.39 -84.14
CA VAL A 88 26.15 -27.09 -85.56
C VAL A 88 25.38 -28.24 -86.18
N THR A 89 24.19 -27.94 -86.72
CA THR A 89 23.36 -28.90 -87.47
C THR A 89 23.33 -28.52 -88.94
N VAL A 90 23.77 -29.43 -89.81
CA VAL A 90 23.67 -29.28 -91.28
C VAL A 90 22.43 -30.02 -91.74
N VAL A 91 21.47 -29.32 -92.34
CA VAL A 91 20.12 -29.86 -92.61
C VAL A 91 20.02 -30.49 -94.00
N ASP A 92 20.76 -29.96 -94.99
CA ASP A 92 20.85 -30.49 -96.36
C ASP A 92 22.31 -30.57 -96.81
N ASN A 93 22.87 -31.79 -96.92
CA ASN A 93 24.26 -32.02 -97.34
C ASN A 93 24.33 -32.88 -98.63
N PRO A 94 24.70 -32.31 -99.80
CA PRO A 94 24.84 -33.08 -101.03
C PRO A 94 26.04 -34.07 -100.97
N PRO A 95 25.94 -35.26 -101.60
CA PRO A 95 26.99 -36.28 -101.52
C PRO A 95 28.32 -35.77 -102.08
N GLY A 96 29.37 -35.73 -101.25
CA GLY A 96 30.74 -35.39 -101.66
C GLY A 96 31.28 -34.05 -101.14
N LEU A 97 30.52 -33.28 -100.34
CA LEU A 97 31.01 -32.07 -99.69
C LEU A 97 31.55 -32.35 -98.27
N VAL A 98 32.69 -31.74 -97.93
CA VAL A 98 33.43 -31.89 -96.66
C VAL A 98 33.64 -30.51 -96.02
N GLY A 99 33.34 -30.40 -94.72
CA GLY A 99 33.51 -29.17 -93.94
C GLY A 99 34.77 -29.21 -93.08
N PHE A 100 35.37 -28.04 -92.87
CA PHE A 100 36.53 -27.83 -92.01
C PHE A 100 36.20 -26.79 -90.94
N LEU A 101 36.65 -27.06 -89.72
CA LEU A 101 36.57 -26.16 -88.57
C LEU A 101 38.00 -25.74 -88.19
N GLY A 102 38.26 -24.43 -88.11
CA GLY A 102 39.53 -23.90 -87.59
C GLY A 102 40.73 -23.92 -88.56
N GLY A 103 40.51 -23.99 -89.87
CA GLY A 103 41.57 -23.99 -90.89
C GLY A 103 41.87 -25.39 -91.46
N PRO A 104 42.76 -25.52 -92.45
CA PRO A 104 42.82 -26.69 -93.35
C PRO A 104 43.30 -28.03 -92.75
N GLY A 105 43.52 -28.13 -91.43
CA GLY A 105 44.28 -29.22 -90.79
C GLY A 105 43.47 -30.36 -90.14
N ASN A 106 42.16 -30.21 -89.92
CA ASN A 106 41.33 -31.24 -89.28
C ASN A 106 40.02 -31.45 -90.09
N PRO A 107 40.01 -32.36 -91.09
CA PRO A 107 38.81 -32.64 -91.86
C PRO A 107 37.79 -33.45 -91.04
N ILE A 108 36.54 -32.98 -90.96
CA ILE A 108 35.41 -33.78 -90.47
C ILE A 108 34.59 -34.23 -91.68
N SER A 109 34.58 -35.53 -91.96
CA SER A 109 33.80 -36.09 -93.07
C SER A 109 32.35 -36.31 -92.68
N PHE A 110 31.41 -35.92 -93.54
CA PHE A 110 29.98 -36.21 -93.40
C PHE A 110 29.59 -37.34 -94.37
N PRO A 111 29.45 -38.61 -93.93
CA PRO A 111 29.06 -39.69 -94.80
C PRO A 111 27.53 -39.68 -94.94
N ASN A 112 27.02 -39.16 -96.07
CA ASN A 112 25.61 -39.24 -96.53
C ASN A 112 24.53 -38.94 -95.47
N GLY A 113 24.20 -37.66 -95.27
CA GLY A 113 23.05 -37.22 -94.48
C GLY A 113 23.42 -36.24 -93.36
N SER A 114 22.43 -35.46 -92.91
CA SER A 114 22.55 -34.42 -91.87
C SER A 114 23.19 -34.92 -90.57
N GLY A 115 23.88 -34.02 -89.85
CA GLY A 115 24.54 -34.34 -88.58
C GLY A 115 24.67 -33.13 -87.66
N THR A 116 24.78 -33.39 -86.35
CA THR A 116 25.00 -32.38 -85.31
C THR A 116 26.35 -32.61 -84.63
N PHE A 117 27.15 -31.56 -84.51
CA PHE A 117 28.45 -31.61 -83.84
C PHE A 117 28.51 -30.59 -82.71
N THR A 118 29.02 -31.00 -81.56
CA THR A 118 29.18 -30.14 -80.39
C THR A 118 30.66 -29.87 -80.13
N TYR A 119 31.04 -28.60 -80.05
CA TYR A 119 32.41 -28.16 -79.77
C TYR A 119 32.49 -27.45 -78.42
N ASN A 120 33.44 -27.87 -77.58
CA ASN A 120 33.70 -27.28 -76.27
C ASN A 120 34.87 -26.30 -76.38
N LEU A 121 34.64 -25.03 -76.01
CA LEU A 121 35.59 -23.93 -76.19
C LEU A 121 36.42 -23.59 -74.94
N THR A 122 36.83 -24.59 -74.14
CA THR A 122 37.63 -24.36 -72.95
C THR A 122 38.98 -23.71 -73.29
N GLY A 123 39.22 -22.49 -72.79
CA GLY A 123 40.50 -21.77 -72.89
C GLY A 123 40.69 -20.81 -74.07
N GLN A 124 39.63 -20.40 -74.79
CA GLN A 124 39.68 -19.41 -75.88
C GLN A 124 39.22 -17.99 -75.43
N PRO A 125 39.72 -16.90 -76.04
CA PRO A 125 39.37 -15.51 -75.66
C PRO A 125 37.98 -15.06 -76.18
N ASN A 126 37.27 -14.24 -75.40
CA ASN A 126 35.95 -13.62 -75.68
C ASN A 126 36.14 -12.29 -76.46
N PRO A 127 35.38 -11.96 -77.54
CA PRO A 127 34.26 -12.69 -78.15
C PRO A 127 34.68 -13.94 -78.93
N TYR A 128 33.89 -15.00 -78.80
CA TYR A 128 34.14 -16.27 -79.50
C TYR A 128 33.74 -16.15 -80.97
N VAL A 129 34.69 -16.37 -81.89
CA VAL A 129 34.43 -16.35 -83.35
C VAL A 129 34.67 -17.73 -83.93
N LEU A 130 33.61 -18.36 -84.46
CA LEU A 130 33.71 -19.64 -85.16
C LEU A 130 33.74 -19.41 -86.67
N ASN A 131 34.82 -19.87 -87.33
CA ASN A 131 34.97 -19.83 -88.78
C ASN A 131 34.82 -21.23 -89.39
N MET A 132 33.88 -21.38 -90.31
CA MET A 132 33.62 -22.63 -91.03
C MET A 132 33.95 -22.51 -92.51
N TYR A 133 34.59 -23.54 -93.07
CA TYR A 133 34.93 -23.65 -94.49
C TYR A 133 34.35 -24.92 -95.09
N PHE A 134 33.93 -24.89 -96.36
CA PHE A 134 33.38 -26.06 -97.07
C PHE A 134 34.12 -26.29 -98.39
N ASN A 135 34.45 -27.56 -98.71
CA ASN A 135 35.10 -27.97 -99.95
C ASN A 135 34.60 -29.34 -100.45
N TRP A 136 34.82 -29.69 -101.72
CA TRP A 136 34.47 -31.01 -102.27
C TRP A 136 35.57 -32.05 -102.04
N ALA A 137 35.21 -33.27 -101.65
CA ALA A 137 36.11 -34.37 -101.28
C ALA A 137 37.08 -34.80 -102.40
N ALA A 138 36.77 -34.48 -103.66
CA ALA A 138 37.56 -34.84 -104.83
C ALA A 138 38.22 -33.61 -105.50
N GLY A 139 39.07 -32.89 -104.76
CA GLY A 139 40.09 -31.98 -105.32
C GLY A 139 39.60 -30.79 -106.18
N GLY A 140 38.30 -30.51 -106.25
CA GLY A 140 37.78 -29.34 -106.97
C GLY A 140 38.10 -28.04 -106.23
N GLN A 141 38.61 -27.03 -106.94
CA GLN A 141 38.83 -25.70 -106.36
C GLN A 141 37.49 -25.00 -106.08
N GLY A 142 36.97 -25.15 -104.86
CA GLY A 142 35.90 -24.31 -104.31
C GLY A 142 36.44 -23.55 -103.10
N SER A 143 36.84 -22.29 -103.29
CA SER A 143 37.09 -21.38 -102.17
C SER A 143 35.74 -20.81 -101.72
N SER A 144 35.24 -21.28 -100.58
CA SER A 144 34.18 -20.58 -99.87
C SER A 144 34.80 -19.55 -98.93
N THR A 145 34.25 -18.33 -98.94
CA THR A 145 34.50 -17.34 -97.88
C THR A 145 34.06 -17.95 -96.55
N PRO A 146 34.85 -17.80 -95.47
CA PRO A 146 34.49 -18.34 -94.17
C PRO A 146 33.14 -17.79 -93.72
N VAL A 147 32.29 -18.68 -93.21
CA VAL A 147 31.09 -18.26 -92.47
C VAL A 147 31.51 -18.02 -91.03
N SER A 148 31.39 -16.77 -90.59
CA SER A 148 31.77 -16.35 -89.24
C SER A 148 30.51 -16.13 -88.39
N CYS A 149 30.46 -16.78 -87.23
CA CYS A 149 29.48 -16.50 -86.19
C CYS A 149 30.23 -16.03 -84.94
N SER A 150 29.88 -14.84 -84.43
CA SER A 150 30.49 -14.27 -83.22
C SER A 150 29.49 -14.25 -82.07
N ALA A 151 29.87 -14.75 -80.90
CA ALA A 151 29.07 -14.69 -79.68
C ALA A 151 29.90 -14.05 -78.56
N THR A 152 29.36 -13.01 -77.92
CA THR A 152 29.93 -12.41 -76.71
C THR A 152 29.17 -12.92 -75.50
N VAL A 153 29.87 -13.53 -74.56
CA VAL A 153 29.28 -13.92 -73.27
C VAL A 153 29.65 -12.82 -72.27
N SER A 154 28.68 -12.08 -71.75
CA SER A 154 28.94 -11.24 -70.56
C SER A 154 29.02 -12.17 -69.36
N THR A 155 30.18 -12.21 -68.69
CA THR A 155 30.28 -12.89 -67.40
C THR A 155 29.40 -12.13 -66.40
N PRO A 156 28.40 -12.78 -65.78
CA PRO A 156 27.64 -12.15 -64.71
C PRO A 156 28.58 -11.81 -63.54
N LEU A 157 28.33 -10.68 -62.88
CA LEU A 157 29.24 -10.08 -61.90
C LEU A 157 29.23 -10.87 -60.58
N GLU A 158 30.39 -11.32 -60.09
CA GLU A 158 30.55 -12.06 -58.83
C GLU A 158 31.55 -11.37 -57.90
N LEU A 159 31.42 -11.60 -56.59
CA LEU A 159 32.44 -11.18 -55.64
C LEU A 159 33.70 -12.07 -55.81
N PRO A 160 34.92 -11.50 -55.76
CA PRO A 160 35.24 -10.08 -55.61
C PRO A 160 34.96 -9.28 -56.91
N ILE A 161 34.33 -8.11 -56.75
CA ILE A 161 34.09 -7.16 -57.83
C ILE A 161 35.28 -6.22 -57.91
N VAL A 162 36.02 -6.36 -59.00
CA VAL A 162 37.07 -5.44 -59.46
C VAL A 162 36.68 -4.95 -60.85
N PHE A 163 36.77 -3.65 -61.10
CA PHE A 163 36.21 -3.05 -62.32
C PHE A 163 37.17 -3.12 -63.53
N ASP A 164 38.41 -3.56 -63.34
CA ASP A 164 39.42 -3.79 -64.40
C ASP A 164 39.09 -4.93 -65.36
N SER A 165 38.44 -5.98 -64.85
CA SER A 165 38.34 -7.28 -65.54
C SER A 165 36.90 -7.77 -65.72
N GLN A 166 35.91 -7.06 -65.16
CA GLN A 166 34.50 -7.43 -65.24
C GLN A 166 33.66 -6.24 -65.76
N PRO A 167 32.93 -6.37 -66.89
CA PRO A 167 32.00 -5.34 -67.32
C PRO A 167 30.80 -5.29 -66.35
N ALA A 168 30.80 -4.33 -65.42
CA ALA A 168 29.70 -4.12 -64.47
C ALA A 168 28.65 -3.16 -65.06
N THR A 169 27.38 -3.57 -65.08
CA THR A 169 26.28 -2.64 -65.33
C THR A 169 26.01 -1.83 -64.06
N LEU A 170 26.13 -0.51 -64.17
CA LEU A 170 25.84 0.43 -63.08
C LEU A 170 24.46 1.02 -63.29
N THR A 171 23.56 0.80 -62.34
CA THR A 171 22.19 1.34 -62.40
C THR A 171 22.03 2.42 -61.33
N PRO A 172 22.25 3.71 -61.66
CA PRO A 172 21.96 4.80 -60.73
C PRO A 172 20.45 4.90 -60.48
N PHE A 173 20.07 5.17 -59.24
CA PHE A 173 18.69 5.36 -58.81
C PHE A 173 18.58 6.53 -57.82
N GLY A 174 17.36 7.03 -57.64
CA GLY A 174 17.14 8.35 -57.04
C GLY A 174 17.39 9.47 -58.06
N SER A 175 16.73 10.60 -57.86
CA SER A 175 16.91 11.76 -58.73
C SER A 175 18.36 12.26 -58.68
N ASN A 176 18.85 12.78 -59.82
CA ASN A 176 20.15 13.44 -59.95
C ASN A 176 21.37 12.62 -59.46
N MET A 177 21.35 11.30 -59.69
CA MET A 177 22.48 10.40 -59.45
C MET A 177 23.20 10.04 -60.74
N SER A 178 24.53 10.08 -60.74
CA SER A 178 25.37 9.62 -61.85
C SER A 178 26.31 8.53 -61.37
N ALA A 179 26.45 7.46 -62.15
CA ALA A 179 27.41 6.39 -61.90
C ALA A 179 28.00 5.90 -63.22
N THR A 180 29.33 5.83 -63.29
CA THR A 180 30.08 5.38 -64.47
C THR A 180 31.29 4.57 -64.02
N ILE A 181 31.81 3.72 -64.90
CA ILE A 181 33.17 3.20 -64.72
C ILE A 181 34.14 4.31 -65.12
N GLY A 182 34.91 4.79 -64.14
CA GLY A 182 35.92 5.82 -64.29
C GLY A 182 37.33 5.27 -64.12
N VAL A 183 38.31 6.17 -64.14
CA VAL A 183 39.71 5.85 -63.81
C VAL A 183 39.98 6.15 -62.34
N ASP A 184 40.80 5.34 -61.70
CA ASP A 184 41.28 5.59 -60.34
C ASP A 184 42.00 6.96 -60.28
N PRO A 185 41.67 7.82 -59.29
CA PRO A 185 42.26 9.15 -59.15
C PRO A 185 43.78 9.16 -58.92
N THR A 186 44.35 8.04 -58.46
CA THR A 186 45.75 7.88 -58.09
C THR A 186 46.53 6.96 -59.04
N ASP A 187 45.83 6.10 -59.80
CA ASP A 187 46.42 5.22 -60.82
C ASP A 187 45.58 5.19 -62.11
N PRO A 188 45.95 5.89 -63.18
CA PRO A 188 45.16 5.93 -64.41
C PRO A 188 45.06 4.59 -65.16
N THR A 189 45.78 3.55 -64.72
CA THR A 189 45.69 2.19 -65.29
C THR A 189 44.64 1.31 -64.61
N ASN A 190 44.10 1.74 -63.47
CA ASN A 190 43.07 1.04 -62.70
C ASN A 190 41.67 1.62 -63.01
N ALA A 191 40.70 0.75 -63.34
CA ALA A 191 39.32 1.11 -63.56
C ALA A 191 38.50 0.95 -62.28
N VAL A 192 37.67 1.94 -61.94
CA VAL A 192 36.92 1.99 -60.67
C VAL A 192 35.49 2.47 -60.89
N LEU A 193 34.58 2.15 -59.98
CA LEU A 193 33.23 2.72 -59.99
C LEU A 193 33.30 4.17 -59.50
N CYS A 194 32.85 5.11 -60.33
CA CYS A 194 32.74 6.53 -60.01
C CYS A 194 31.26 6.90 -59.84
N ALA A 195 30.86 7.31 -58.63
CA ALA A 195 29.50 7.68 -58.27
C ALA A 195 29.43 9.15 -57.80
N THR A 196 28.54 9.94 -58.40
CA THR A 196 28.40 11.38 -58.10
C THR A 196 26.95 11.73 -57.83
N LYS A 197 26.68 12.30 -56.65
CA LYS A 197 25.41 12.98 -56.36
C LYS A 197 25.43 14.40 -56.94
N LEU A 198 24.57 14.66 -57.93
CA LEU A 198 24.43 15.98 -58.54
C LEU A 198 23.49 16.87 -57.71
N PRO A 199 23.57 18.21 -57.82
CA PRO A 199 22.72 19.12 -57.05
C PRO A 199 21.23 18.77 -57.16
N GLY A 200 20.55 18.70 -56.01
CA GLY A 200 19.15 18.28 -55.92
C GLY A 200 18.93 16.77 -55.99
N ALA A 201 19.97 15.96 -55.75
CA ALA A 201 19.80 14.51 -55.59
C ALA A 201 19.00 14.15 -54.35
N ASP A 202 18.20 13.09 -54.48
CA ASP A 202 17.51 12.50 -53.32
C ASP A 202 18.54 12.11 -52.26
N CYS A 203 18.15 12.26 -51.00
CA CYS A 203 19.05 11.97 -49.89
C CYS A 203 19.48 10.47 -49.85
N TRP A 204 18.67 9.60 -50.47
CA TRP A 204 18.84 8.16 -50.64
C TRP A 204 19.31 7.77 -52.06
N ALA A 205 19.73 8.73 -52.89
CA ALA A 205 20.23 8.42 -54.21
C ALA A 205 21.50 7.54 -54.14
N GLY A 206 21.60 6.55 -55.03
CA GLY A 206 22.62 5.51 -54.98
C GLY A 206 22.79 4.77 -56.30
N VAL A 207 23.66 3.77 -56.32
CA VAL A 207 23.98 2.96 -57.49
C VAL A 207 23.86 1.48 -57.16
N THR A 208 23.13 0.73 -57.97
CA THR A 208 23.11 -0.74 -57.92
C THR A 208 24.18 -1.28 -58.87
N VAL A 209 24.95 -2.26 -58.41
CA VAL A 209 26.05 -2.89 -59.15
C VAL A 209 25.65 -4.32 -59.53
N GLY A 210 25.66 -4.66 -60.83
CA GLY A 210 25.34 -6.02 -61.33
C GLY A 210 24.61 -6.04 -62.68
N SER A 211 24.53 -7.22 -63.33
CA SER A 211 23.95 -7.40 -64.68
C SER A 211 22.53 -7.96 -64.62
N PRO A 212 21.61 -7.47 -65.48
CA PRO A 212 20.51 -6.63 -64.99
C PRO A 212 19.96 -7.15 -63.66
N ILE A 213 20.18 -6.35 -62.61
CA ILE A 213 19.67 -6.42 -61.22
C ILE A 213 20.14 -7.54 -60.27
N CYS A 214 20.95 -8.52 -60.67
CA CYS A 214 21.54 -9.52 -59.75
C CYS A 214 23.06 -9.70 -59.93
N LEU A 215 23.75 -10.13 -58.87
CA LEU A 215 25.05 -10.80 -58.89
C LEU A 215 24.86 -12.22 -59.46
N ALA A 216 25.92 -12.81 -60.02
CA ALA A 216 25.79 -14.13 -60.65
C ALA A 216 25.57 -15.27 -59.64
N SER A 217 26.13 -15.11 -58.45
CA SER A 217 25.99 -16.03 -57.33
C SER A 217 25.57 -15.27 -56.07
N PRO A 218 24.75 -15.88 -55.20
CA PRO A 218 24.47 -15.34 -53.89
C PRO A 218 25.75 -15.12 -53.08
N ILE A 219 25.75 -14.08 -52.26
CA ILE A 219 26.82 -13.81 -51.30
C ILE A 219 26.82 -14.92 -50.25
N ASP A 220 27.94 -15.63 -50.14
CA ASP A 220 28.09 -16.78 -49.24
C ASP A 220 28.42 -16.36 -47.81
N PHE A 221 27.39 -15.95 -47.07
CA PHE A 221 27.55 -15.58 -45.66
C PHE A 221 27.90 -16.74 -44.72
N ALA A 222 27.95 -17.99 -45.20
CA ALA A 222 28.48 -19.10 -44.42
C ALA A 222 30.02 -19.07 -44.35
N SER A 223 30.67 -18.52 -45.38
CA SER A 223 32.15 -18.44 -45.48
C SER A 223 32.74 -17.13 -44.93
N GLY A 224 31.92 -16.10 -44.74
CA GLY A 224 32.33 -14.84 -44.11
C GLY A 224 31.16 -13.87 -43.93
N THR A 225 31.16 -13.05 -42.88
CA THR A 225 30.07 -12.10 -42.59
C THR A 225 30.40 -10.65 -42.93
N THR A 226 31.58 -10.41 -43.50
CA THR A 226 32.13 -9.06 -43.69
C THR A 226 32.40 -8.80 -45.16
N ILE A 227 31.88 -7.69 -45.68
CA ILE A 227 32.24 -7.17 -47.01
C ILE A 227 33.26 -6.04 -46.82
N THR A 228 34.34 -6.06 -47.57
CA THR A 228 35.27 -4.92 -47.65
C THR A 228 35.13 -4.23 -49.00
N MET A 229 35.31 -2.92 -49.03
CA MET A 229 35.27 -2.12 -50.24
C MET A 229 36.27 -0.97 -50.10
N ASP A 230 37.12 -0.79 -51.10
CA ASP A 230 37.99 0.37 -51.16
C ASP A 230 37.18 1.58 -51.60
N VAL A 231 37.36 2.69 -50.89
CA VAL A 231 36.63 3.94 -51.11
C VAL A 231 37.61 5.10 -51.16
N TYR A 232 37.54 5.88 -52.23
CA TYR A 232 38.17 7.19 -52.31
C TYR A 232 37.08 8.25 -52.08
N SER A 233 37.15 8.94 -50.95
CA SER A 233 36.16 9.93 -50.55
C SER A 233 36.68 11.36 -50.69
N PRO A 234 35.92 12.30 -51.26
CA PRO A 234 36.28 13.72 -51.31
C PRO A 234 36.20 14.43 -49.95
N VAL A 235 35.61 13.79 -48.93
CA VAL A 235 35.52 14.30 -47.54
C VAL A 235 35.62 13.16 -46.53
N ALA A 236 36.31 13.37 -45.41
CA ALA A 236 36.27 12.46 -44.27
C ALA A 236 34.94 12.64 -43.51
N GLY A 237 34.44 11.56 -42.91
CA GLY A 237 33.18 11.53 -42.19
C GLY A 237 31.94 11.45 -43.09
N ALA A 238 32.09 11.27 -44.41
CA ALA A 238 30.96 10.98 -45.29
C ALA A 238 30.41 9.57 -45.01
N PRO A 239 29.09 9.43 -44.79
CA PRO A 239 28.44 8.14 -44.61
C PRO A 239 28.28 7.41 -45.94
N ILE A 240 28.77 6.16 -45.99
CA ILE A 240 28.57 5.23 -47.10
C ILE A 240 27.62 4.14 -46.61
N LEU A 241 26.42 4.05 -47.21
CA LEU A 241 25.50 2.95 -46.95
C LEU A 241 25.70 1.86 -48.00
N LEU A 242 25.90 0.63 -47.54
CA LEU A 242 25.88 -0.57 -48.37
C LEU A 242 24.59 -1.34 -48.08
N LYS A 243 23.80 -1.59 -49.12
CA LYS A 243 22.57 -2.37 -49.07
C LYS A 243 22.74 -3.67 -49.84
N LEU A 244 22.35 -4.76 -49.19
CA LEU A 244 22.26 -6.08 -49.80
C LEU A 244 20.80 -6.52 -49.85
N GLU A 245 20.40 -7.13 -50.96
CA GLU A 245 19.00 -7.51 -51.18
C GLU A 245 18.91 -8.89 -51.84
N ASN A 246 17.75 -9.52 -51.72
CA ASN A 246 17.38 -10.54 -52.68
C ASN A 246 16.89 -9.86 -53.97
N CYS A 247 17.50 -10.19 -55.10
CA CYS A 247 17.23 -9.53 -56.37
C CYS A 247 15.84 -9.84 -56.93
N THR A 248 15.20 -10.93 -56.47
CA THR A 248 13.81 -11.29 -56.82
C THR A 248 12.78 -10.83 -55.78
N ASN A 249 13.21 -10.49 -54.56
CA ASN A 249 12.34 -10.05 -53.47
C ASN A 249 13.00 -8.97 -52.61
N ALA A 250 12.78 -7.70 -52.95
CA ALA A 250 13.36 -6.55 -52.24
C ALA A 250 12.89 -6.39 -50.78
N THR A 251 11.90 -7.17 -50.29
CA THR A 251 11.56 -7.19 -48.86
C THR A 251 12.58 -7.94 -48.01
N ILE A 252 13.38 -8.80 -48.64
CA ILE A 252 14.55 -9.44 -48.05
C ILE A 252 15.74 -8.54 -48.34
N SER A 253 16.11 -7.70 -47.37
CA SER A 253 17.25 -6.81 -47.48
C SER A 253 17.92 -6.57 -46.13
N THR A 254 19.20 -6.19 -46.18
CA THR A 254 20.00 -5.75 -45.04
C THR A 254 20.86 -4.56 -45.45
N GLU A 255 21.14 -3.65 -44.52
CA GLU A 255 21.80 -2.39 -44.77
C GLU A 255 22.80 -2.10 -43.66
N ILE A 256 23.96 -1.53 -44.00
CA ILE A 256 24.94 -1.07 -43.01
C ILE A 256 25.62 0.20 -43.49
N VAL A 257 25.85 1.13 -42.56
CA VAL A 257 26.49 2.43 -42.82
C VAL A 257 27.87 2.45 -42.19
N VAL A 258 28.87 2.86 -42.96
CA VAL A 258 30.24 3.07 -42.49
C VAL A 258 30.67 4.48 -42.86
N LEU A 259 31.32 5.17 -41.93
CA LEU A 259 31.87 6.50 -42.17
C LEU A 259 33.27 6.39 -42.79
N THR A 260 33.53 7.21 -43.79
CA THR A 260 34.88 7.44 -44.31
C THR A 260 35.75 8.13 -43.25
N THR A 261 37.04 7.83 -43.21
CA THR A 261 37.99 8.39 -42.25
C THR A 261 39.05 9.26 -42.89
N VAL A 262 39.25 9.12 -44.21
CA VAL A 262 40.25 9.90 -44.97
C VAL A 262 39.59 10.78 -46.03
N THR A 263 40.30 11.83 -46.43
CA THR A 263 39.86 12.78 -47.47
C THR A 263 40.85 12.74 -48.62
N ASN A 264 40.36 12.63 -49.87
CA ASN A 264 41.16 12.57 -51.08
C ASN A 264 42.27 11.49 -51.06
N ALA A 265 41.95 10.34 -50.47
CA ALA A 265 42.81 9.17 -50.43
C ALA A 265 41.94 7.91 -50.41
N TRP A 266 42.52 6.79 -50.85
CA TRP A 266 41.90 5.48 -50.74
C TRP A 266 41.95 4.96 -49.30
N GLU A 267 40.84 4.41 -48.83
CA GLU A 267 40.74 3.62 -47.61
C GLU A 267 39.89 2.38 -47.84
N THR A 268 40.18 1.27 -47.14
CA THR A 268 39.32 0.09 -47.16
C THR A 268 38.25 0.21 -46.08
N LEU A 269 36.99 0.40 -46.48
CA LEU A 269 35.86 0.35 -45.57
C LEU A 269 35.41 -1.09 -45.34
N THR A 270 35.06 -1.40 -44.08
CA THR A 270 34.67 -2.73 -43.64
C THR A 270 33.20 -2.74 -43.20
N PHE A 271 32.36 -3.48 -43.90
CA PHE A 271 30.92 -3.61 -43.69
C PHE A 271 30.64 -4.98 -43.04
N ASN A 272 30.54 -5.02 -41.71
CA ASN A 272 30.35 -6.26 -40.95
C ASN A 272 28.86 -6.54 -40.71
N PHE A 273 28.32 -7.53 -41.41
CA PHE A 273 26.94 -7.96 -41.25
C PHE A 273 26.75 -8.97 -40.10
N GLY A 274 27.81 -9.43 -39.44
CA GLY A 274 27.76 -10.33 -38.28
C GLY A 274 27.45 -9.66 -36.94
N THR A 275 27.52 -8.32 -36.87
CA THR A 275 27.27 -7.54 -35.65
C THR A 275 25.93 -6.80 -35.74
N SER A 276 25.13 -6.82 -34.67
CA SER A 276 23.83 -6.15 -34.58
C SER A 276 23.96 -4.63 -34.41
N GLY A 277 24.41 -3.93 -35.46
CA GLY A 277 24.38 -2.46 -35.52
C GLY A 277 23.04 -1.89 -36.03
N CYS A 278 22.16 -2.76 -36.52
CA CYS A 278 20.75 -2.52 -36.85
C CYS A 278 19.97 -3.75 -36.39
N ALA A 279 18.69 -3.61 -36.04
CA ALA A 279 17.90 -4.73 -35.53
C ALA A 279 17.97 -5.96 -36.47
N ALA A 280 18.49 -7.05 -35.92
CA ALA A 280 18.81 -8.35 -36.52
C ALA A 280 19.99 -8.35 -37.54
N PRO A 281 21.06 -9.15 -37.32
CA PRO A 281 21.99 -9.52 -38.40
C PRO A 281 21.19 -10.13 -39.57
N PRO A 282 21.66 -10.06 -40.83
CA PRO A 282 20.96 -10.67 -41.94
C PRO A 282 20.67 -12.12 -41.59
N ASN A 283 19.42 -12.52 -41.77
CA ASN A 283 19.05 -13.91 -41.61
C ASN A 283 19.87 -14.71 -42.62
N LEU A 284 20.83 -15.49 -42.13
CA LEU A 284 21.76 -16.28 -42.93
C LEU A 284 21.04 -17.39 -43.73
N ALA A 285 19.76 -17.64 -43.45
CA ALA A 285 18.91 -18.51 -44.25
C ALA A 285 18.36 -17.83 -45.52
N ASN A 286 18.51 -16.51 -45.66
CA ASN A 286 18.06 -15.75 -46.82
C ASN A 286 19.18 -15.61 -47.86
N THR A 287 18.78 -15.61 -49.13
CA THR A 287 19.68 -15.37 -50.28
C THR A 287 19.83 -13.87 -50.53
N TYR A 288 21.07 -13.38 -50.58
CA TYR A 288 21.41 -12.01 -50.99
C TYR A 288 22.26 -12.05 -52.25
N ASP A 289 21.78 -11.43 -53.32
CA ASP A 289 22.36 -11.39 -54.66
C ASP A 289 22.13 -10.03 -55.34
N LYS A 290 21.57 -9.05 -54.60
CA LYS A 290 21.46 -7.59 -54.80
C LYS A 290 22.57 -6.79 -54.12
N LEU A 291 23.38 -5.96 -54.79
CA LEU A 291 24.27 -4.98 -54.12
C LEU A 291 24.01 -3.53 -54.57
N SER A 292 23.77 -2.62 -53.62
CA SER A 292 23.61 -1.19 -53.88
C SER A 292 24.44 -0.32 -52.92
N ILE A 293 25.10 0.71 -53.47
CA ILE A 293 25.99 1.63 -52.76
C ILE A 293 25.38 3.04 -52.76
N PHE A 294 25.38 3.69 -51.60
CA PHE A 294 24.83 5.04 -51.43
C PHE A 294 25.95 5.97 -50.92
N PRO A 295 26.64 6.68 -51.82
CA PRO A 295 27.66 7.65 -51.41
C PRO A 295 27.03 8.84 -50.70
N ASN A 296 27.66 9.32 -49.62
CA ASN A 296 27.20 10.48 -48.84
C ASN A 296 25.69 10.40 -48.54
N PHE A 297 25.26 9.35 -47.85
CA PHE A 297 23.86 9.11 -47.51
C PHE A 297 23.34 10.17 -46.51
N THR A 298 22.31 10.93 -46.89
CA THR A 298 21.93 12.17 -46.17
C THR A 298 20.48 12.15 -45.63
N CYS A 299 19.74 11.05 -45.80
CA CYS A 299 18.38 10.96 -45.26
C CYS A 299 18.40 10.75 -43.75
N THR A 300 17.51 11.43 -43.01
CA THR A 300 17.03 10.94 -41.72
C THR A 300 16.20 9.67 -41.96
N PRO A 301 16.62 8.47 -41.55
CA PRO A 301 15.93 7.25 -41.95
C PRO A 301 14.63 7.04 -41.17
N THR A 302 13.60 6.53 -41.85
CA THR A 302 12.58 5.67 -41.22
C THR A 302 12.91 4.18 -41.38
N ALA A 303 14.17 3.85 -41.71
CA ALA A 303 14.67 2.49 -41.64
C ALA A 303 15.34 2.28 -40.27
N CYS A 304 14.84 1.30 -39.51
CA CYS A 304 15.41 0.75 -38.28
C CYS A 304 15.21 1.47 -36.94
N GLY A 305 14.43 2.56 -36.82
CA GLY A 305 13.90 3.02 -35.52
C GLY A 305 14.94 3.44 -34.44
N VAL A 306 16.20 3.62 -34.80
CA VAL A 306 17.26 4.23 -33.96
C VAL A 306 17.92 5.41 -34.69
N PRO A 307 18.33 6.49 -34.00
CA PRO A 307 19.12 7.56 -34.61
C PRO A 307 20.49 7.02 -35.04
N ASN A 308 20.71 6.92 -36.35
CA ASN A 308 21.98 6.49 -36.96
C ASN A 308 23.08 7.57 -36.74
N PRO A 309 24.37 7.23 -36.55
CA PRO A 309 25.44 8.20 -36.38
C PRO A 309 25.77 8.85 -37.73
N GLY A 310 25.14 9.98 -38.00
CA GLY A 310 25.55 10.92 -39.04
C GLY A 310 24.82 10.77 -40.38
N ALA A 311 23.60 11.31 -40.48
CA ALA A 311 23.22 11.94 -41.74
C ALA A 311 24.19 13.12 -41.95
N SER A 312 24.95 13.12 -43.04
CA SER A 312 25.73 14.30 -43.39
C SER A 312 24.73 15.46 -43.60
N SER A 313 24.92 16.58 -42.89
CA SER A 313 24.16 17.82 -43.15
C SER A 313 24.69 18.57 -44.38
N THR A 314 25.83 18.12 -44.89
CA THR A 314 26.59 18.74 -45.98
C THR A 314 26.45 17.92 -47.26
N PHE A 315 25.73 18.50 -48.21
CA PHE A 315 25.71 18.01 -49.59
C PHE A 315 27.10 18.17 -50.21
N VAL A 316 27.63 17.10 -50.80
CA VAL A 316 28.95 17.08 -51.45
C VAL A 316 28.75 16.74 -52.92
N ALA A 317 28.94 17.72 -53.80
CA ALA A 317 28.82 17.60 -55.25
C ALA A 317 30.15 17.14 -55.89
N ALA A 318 30.73 16.06 -55.38
CA ALA A 318 32.02 15.53 -55.85
C ALA A 318 31.95 14.00 -56.02
N PRO A 319 32.75 13.42 -56.94
CA PRO A 319 32.75 11.98 -57.18
C PRO A 319 33.33 11.21 -55.99
N PHE A 320 32.67 10.12 -55.65
CA PHE A 320 33.20 9.05 -54.79
C PHE A 320 33.64 7.91 -55.71
N TYR A 321 34.79 7.31 -55.41
CA TYR A 321 35.30 6.17 -56.18
C TYR A 321 35.29 4.91 -55.31
N PHE A 322 34.94 3.79 -55.92
CA PHE A 322 34.78 2.50 -55.25
C PHE A 322 35.45 1.39 -56.06
N ASP A 323 36.17 0.51 -55.37
CA ASP A 323 36.86 -0.62 -55.98
C ASP A 323 37.00 -1.79 -54.99
N ASN A 324 37.46 -2.94 -55.48
CA ASN A 324 37.79 -4.12 -54.66
C ASN A 324 36.68 -4.54 -53.68
N ILE A 325 35.43 -4.60 -54.16
CA ILE A 325 34.29 -5.02 -53.32
C ILE A 325 34.35 -6.54 -53.16
N GLN A 326 34.58 -7.03 -51.95
CA GLN A 326 34.81 -8.45 -51.74
C GLN A 326 34.24 -8.95 -50.41
N LEU A 327 33.80 -10.21 -50.39
CA LEU A 327 33.51 -10.91 -49.15
C LEU A 327 34.83 -11.33 -48.51
N LYS A 328 35.07 -10.89 -47.28
CA LYS A 328 36.25 -11.27 -46.51
C LYS A 328 36.06 -12.68 -45.96
N ILE A 329 36.73 -13.65 -46.59
CA ILE A 329 36.87 -15.03 -46.10
C ILE A 329 38.18 -15.15 -45.32
N PRO A 330 38.24 -15.70 -44.10
CA PRO A 330 39.46 -15.70 -43.31
C PRO A 330 40.52 -16.69 -43.82
N GLN A 331 41.81 -16.43 -43.55
CA GLN A 331 42.94 -17.31 -43.92
C GLN A 331 43.14 -18.45 -42.90
N CYS A 332 43.44 -19.66 -43.38
CA CYS A 332 43.75 -20.84 -42.56
C CYS A 332 45.27 -21.16 -42.56
N SER A 333 45.87 -21.42 -41.39
CA SER A 333 47.26 -21.93 -41.27
C SER A 333 47.40 -22.94 -40.12
N GLY A 334 48.24 -23.97 -40.29
CA GLY A 334 48.52 -24.99 -39.27
C GLY A 334 49.90 -25.62 -39.39
N SER A 335 50.27 -26.46 -38.42
CA SER A 335 51.56 -27.19 -38.36
C SER A 335 51.37 -28.65 -37.95
N GLY A 336 52.18 -29.57 -38.47
CA GLY A 336 52.11 -30.99 -38.13
C GLY A 336 53.50 -31.66 -38.01
N ALA A 337 53.56 -32.79 -37.31
CA ALA A 337 54.76 -33.62 -37.16
C ALA A 337 54.47 -35.05 -37.65
N ILE A 338 55.40 -35.65 -38.40
CA ILE A 338 55.29 -37.04 -38.86
C ILE A 338 55.92 -37.95 -37.82
N THR A 339 55.12 -38.71 -37.06
CA THR A 339 55.64 -39.74 -36.14
C THR A 339 55.26 -41.14 -36.63
N GLY A 340 56.26 -41.92 -37.04
CA GLY A 340 56.09 -43.32 -37.42
C GLY A 340 57.28 -44.15 -36.93
N LEU A 341 57.01 -45.25 -36.20
CA LEU A 341 58.02 -46.21 -35.79
C LEU A 341 58.54 -46.98 -37.02
N GLY A 342 59.80 -46.76 -37.41
CA GLY A 342 60.53 -47.72 -38.26
C GLY A 342 61.40 -47.21 -39.42
N ALA A 343 61.60 -45.90 -39.63
CA ALA A 343 62.53 -45.42 -40.66
C ALA A 343 63.45 -44.31 -40.12
N PRO A 344 64.79 -44.44 -40.15
CA PRO A 344 65.71 -43.47 -39.53
C PRO A 344 65.86 -42.11 -40.26
N GLN A 345 64.98 -41.74 -41.19
CA GLN A 345 65.20 -40.61 -42.13
C GLN A 345 63.91 -39.77 -42.39
N VAL A 346 63.17 -39.38 -41.35
CA VAL A 346 61.92 -38.58 -41.48
C VAL A 346 62.18 -37.09 -41.21
N PRO A 347 61.60 -36.14 -41.99
CA PRO A 347 61.67 -34.69 -41.75
C PRO A 347 61.15 -34.28 -40.38
N ASN A 348 61.85 -33.34 -39.73
CA ASN A 348 61.44 -32.79 -38.44
C ASN A 348 60.51 -31.58 -38.66
N GLY A 349 59.24 -31.86 -38.96
CA GLY A 349 58.18 -30.85 -39.00
C GLY A 349 57.88 -30.21 -40.36
N TYR A 350 56.59 -29.92 -40.58
CA TYR A 350 56.08 -29.15 -41.71
C TYR A 350 55.03 -28.14 -41.22
N THR A 351 54.93 -27.01 -41.91
CA THR A 351 53.83 -26.05 -41.77
C THR A 351 53.02 -26.01 -43.05
N TYR A 352 51.75 -25.64 -42.95
CA TYR A 352 50.90 -25.47 -44.12
C TYR A 352 49.99 -24.24 -43.96
N THR A 353 49.67 -23.62 -45.10
CA THR A 353 48.69 -22.54 -45.21
C THR A 353 47.71 -22.89 -46.31
N ILE A 354 46.42 -22.72 -46.04
CA ILE A 354 45.33 -22.92 -47.00
C ILE A 354 44.67 -21.56 -47.19
N VAL A 355 44.66 -21.09 -48.44
CA VAL A 355 44.11 -19.79 -48.84
C VAL A 355 43.09 -20.05 -49.92
N GLU A 356 41.83 -19.65 -49.75
CA GLU A 356 40.95 -19.51 -50.90
C GLU A 356 41.31 -18.23 -51.64
N ASN A 357 41.91 -18.38 -52.82
CA ASN A 357 42.04 -17.26 -53.72
C ASN A 357 40.64 -17.02 -54.27
N GLY A 358 40.18 -15.77 -54.23
CA GLY A 358 38.83 -15.31 -54.60
C GLY A 358 38.43 -15.53 -56.07
N SER A 359 38.68 -16.71 -56.63
CA SER A 359 38.37 -17.18 -57.96
C SER A 359 37.76 -18.60 -57.94
N GLY A 360 37.24 -19.07 -56.79
CA GLY A 360 36.76 -20.45 -56.60
C GLY A 360 37.89 -21.49 -56.55
N ASN A 361 39.12 -21.06 -56.24
CA ASN A 361 40.29 -21.92 -56.15
C ASN A 361 40.96 -21.80 -54.77
N THR A 362 41.28 -22.92 -54.14
CA THR A 362 42.07 -23.00 -52.93
C THR A 362 43.56 -23.19 -53.26
N THR A 363 44.40 -22.28 -52.82
CA THR A 363 45.85 -22.43 -52.79
C THR A 363 46.31 -23.06 -51.49
N ILE A 364 47.05 -24.17 -51.59
CA ILE A 364 47.66 -24.87 -50.48
C ILE A 364 49.16 -24.66 -50.59
N SER A 365 49.78 -24.09 -49.55
CA SER A 365 51.23 -24.00 -49.44
C SER A 365 51.71 -24.87 -48.28
N ILE A 366 52.74 -25.69 -48.52
CA ILE A 366 53.38 -26.52 -47.50
C ILE A 366 54.86 -26.16 -47.45
N THR A 367 55.35 -25.82 -46.25
CA THR A 367 56.77 -25.53 -46.00
C THR A 367 57.38 -26.63 -45.15
N VAL A 368 58.42 -27.26 -45.67
CA VAL A 368 59.20 -28.27 -44.94
C VAL A 368 60.36 -27.57 -44.21
N ILE A 369 60.42 -27.73 -42.90
CA ILE A 369 61.30 -26.95 -42.01
C ILE A 369 62.68 -27.60 -41.87
N ASP A 370 62.76 -28.93 -41.97
CA ASP A 370 64.03 -29.67 -41.87
C ASP A 370 63.99 -30.98 -42.69
N ASN A 371 64.72 -31.07 -43.81
CA ASN A 371 64.74 -32.22 -44.73
C ASN A 371 66.12 -32.91 -44.69
N PRO A 372 66.30 -34.01 -43.91
CA PRO A 372 67.64 -34.55 -43.68
C PRO A 372 68.34 -35.04 -44.95
N VAL A 373 67.70 -35.84 -45.82
CA VAL A 373 68.15 -36.11 -47.20
C VAL A 373 67.04 -36.87 -47.97
N GLY A 374 66.66 -36.41 -49.17
CA GLY A 374 66.08 -37.30 -50.20
C GLY A 374 64.56 -37.38 -50.37
N LEU A 375 63.78 -36.37 -49.97
CA LEU A 375 62.37 -36.28 -50.37
C LEU A 375 62.25 -35.99 -51.89
N VAL A 376 61.64 -36.89 -52.67
CA VAL A 376 61.50 -36.75 -54.13
C VAL A 376 60.03 -36.90 -54.53
N GLY A 377 59.23 -35.88 -54.21
CA GLY A 377 57.95 -35.62 -54.88
C GLY A 377 56.67 -36.03 -54.13
N PHE A 378 55.58 -35.37 -54.56
CA PHE A 378 54.19 -35.57 -54.11
C PHE A 378 53.38 -36.25 -55.21
N LEU A 379 52.44 -37.14 -54.86
CA LEU A 379 51.48 -37.75 -55.79
C LEU A 379 50.05 -37.47 -55.34
N GLY A 380 49.29 -36.67 -56.09
CA GLY A 380 47.82 -36.58 -55.92
C GLY A 380 47.16 -35.29 -56.42
N GLY A 381 46.79 -35.23 -57.70
CA GLY A 381 45.94 -34.18 -58.29
C GLY A 381 46.37 -33.77 -59.72
N PRO A 382 45.50 -33.15 -60.55
CA PRO A 382 45.64 -33.04 -62.02
C PRO A 382 46.84 -32.19 -62.54
N GLY A 383 47.77 -31.78 -61.68
CA GLY A 383 48.89 -30.88 -62.00
C GLY A 383 50.28 -31.50 -62.11
N GLY A 384 50.46 -32.82 -61.93
CA GLY A 384 51.75 -33.48 -62.11
C GLY A 384 52.75 -33.34 -60.94
N ILE A 385 53.90 -34.01 -61.07
CA ILE A 385 54.92 -34.20 -60.02
C ILE A 385 55.70 -32.89 -59.78
N MET A 386 55.68 -32.37 -58.55
CA MET A 386 56.56 -31.27 -58.12
C MET A 386 57.58 -31.76 -57.09
N ALA A 387 58.86 -31.42 -57.28
CA ALA A 387 59.97 -31.86 -56.43
C ALA A 387 60.65 -30.68 -55.72
N ILE A 388 61.08 -30.87 -54.48
CA ILE A 388 61.94 -29.92 -53.74
C ILE A 388 63.38 -30.39 -53.90
N ALA A 389 64.24 -29.59 -54.53
CA ALA A 389 65.63 -29.96 -54.79
C ALA A 389 66.59 -29.66 -53.61
N ASN A 390 66.17 -28.90 -52.58
CA ASN A 390 67.03 -28.39 -51.50
C ASN A 390 66.50 -28.68 -50.08
N ALA A 391 67.36 -28.49 -49.07
CA ALA A 391 67.16 -28.88 -47.65
C ALA A 391 66.00 -28.17 -46.91
N THR A 392 65.49 -27.05 -47.43
CA THR A 392 64.27 -26.35 -46.97
C THR A 392 63.56 -25.73 -48.17
N GLY A 393 62.23 -25.69 -48.15
CA GLY A 393 61.45 -25.12 -49.26
C GLY A 393 59.95 -25.12 -49.03
N THR A 394 59.28 -24.15 -49.67
CA THR A 394 57.82 -24.03 -49.72
C THR A 394 57.33 -24.48 -51.09
N LEU A 395 56.33 -25.34 -51.12
CA LEU A 395 55.60 -25.69 -52.34
C LEU A 395 54.20 -25.13 -52.25
N THR A 396 53.73 -24.55 -53.34
CA THR A 396 52.43 -23.94 -53.45
C THR A 396 51.71 -24.53 -54.66
N TRP A 397 50.46 -24.97 -54.47
CA TRP A 397 49.61 -25.40 -55.58
C TRP A 397 48.19 -24.86 -55.42
N THR A 398 47.48 -24.70 -56.53
CA THR A 398 46.12 -24.16 -56.57
C THR A 398 45.17 -25.24 -57.11
N VAL A 399 44.08 -25.51 -56.39
CA VAL A 399 43.03 -26.48 -56.75
C VAL A 399 41.66 -25.80 -56.75
N ALA A 400 40.75 -26.23 -57.62
CA ALA A 400 39.38 -25.72 -57.61
C ALA A 400 38.66 -26.18 -56.32
N SER A 401 38.05 -25.25 -55.59
CA SER A 401 37.45 -25.49 -54.26
C SER A 401 36.39 -26.60 -54.27
N ASN A 402 35.72 -26.82 -55.39
CA ASN A 402 34.72 -27.87 -55.59
C ASN A 402 35.28 -29.30 -55.77
N THR A 403 36.61 -29.48 -55.78
CA THR A 403 37.27 -30.78 -55.94
C THR A 403 37.95 -31.30 -54.67
N LEU A 404 37.95 -30.53 -53.59
CA LEU A 404 38.58 -30.89 -52.32
C LEU A 404 37.71 -31.85 -51.50
N THR A 405 38.30 -32.95 -51.02
CA THR A 405 37.68 -33.90 -50.10
C THR A 405 38.36 -33.82 -48.73
N ASN A 406 37.61 -34.03 -47.64
CA ASN A 406 38.15 -34.04 -46.26
C ASN A 406 38.42 -35.49 -45.80
N PRO A 407 39.62 -35.82 -45.29
CA PRO A 407 40.84 -34.98 -45.20
C PRO A 407 41.57 -34.85 -46.55
N ILE A 408 42.26 -33.72 -46.74
CA ILE A 408 43.18 -33.52 -47.86
C ILE A 408 44.37 -34.45 -47.64
N ASN A 409 44.50 -35.50 -48.46
CA ASN A 409 45.61 -36.44 -48.34
C ASN A 409 46.84 -35.92 -49.08
N VAL A 410 47.93 -35.67 -48.35
CA VAL A 410 49.22 -35.28 -48.92
C VAL A 410 50.17 -36.47 -48.86
N PHE A 411 50.73 -36.86 -49.99
CA PHE A 411 51.64 -38.01 -50.09
C PHE A 411 53.09 -37.55 -50.09
N PHE A 412 53.89 -38.10 -49.18
CA PHE A 412 55.34 -37.92 -49.14
C PHE A 412 56.03 -39.16 -49.68
N ALA A 413 56.90 -39.03 -50.69
CA ALA A 413 57.67 -40.13 -51.26
C ALA A 413 59.19 -39.87 -51.25
N TRP A 414 59.96 -40.96 -51.07
CA TRP A 414 61.41 -40.99 -51.23
C TRP A 414 61.78 -41.74 -52.50
N ALA A 415 62.93 -41.42 -53.11
CA ALA A 415 63.42 -42.12 -54.28
C ALA A 415 63.52 -43.64 -54.01
N GLY A 416 62.64 -44.42 -54.64
CA GLY A 416 62.64 -45.89 -54.58
C GLY A 416 61.73 -46.56 -53.55
N ASN A 417 60.91 -45.82 -52.78
CA ASN A 417 59.95 -46.40 -51.82
C ASN A 417 58.49 -45.98 -52.10
N ASN A 418 57.54 -46.84 -51.71
CA ASN A 418 56.10 -46.50 -51.73
C ASN A 418 55.83 -45.39 -50.70
N GLY A 419 55.25 -44.27 -51.13
CA GLY A 419 55.03 -43.08 -50.31
C GLY A 419 54.06 -43.29 -49.13
N MET A 420 54.18 -42.44 -48.11
CA MET A 420 53.31 -42.41 -46.94
C MET A 420 52.29 -41.28 -47.09
N ALA A 421 51.01 -41.58 -46.92
CA ALA A 421 49.93 -40.59 -46.95
C ALA A 421 49.80 -39.92 -45.57
N VAL A 422 49.81 -38.59 -45.54
CA VAL A 422 49.53 -37.78 -44.35
C VAL A 422 48.23 -37.03 -44.57
N PRO A 423 47.17 -37.33 -43.78
CA PRO A 423 45.91 -36.61 -43.89
C PRO A 423 46.05 -35.22 -43.25
N ILE A 424 45.75 -34.17 -44.03
CA ILE A 424 45.54 -32.81 -43.54
C ILE A 424 44.03 -32.61 -43.35
N PRO A 425 43.53 -32.40 -42.13
CA PRO A 425 42.13 -32.09 -41.89
C PRO A 425 41.76 -30.77 -42.59
N TYR A 426 40.69 -30.77 -43.38
CA TYR A 426 40.15 -29.56 -44.01
C TYR A 426 38.63 -29.57 -43.91
N ILE A 427 38.06 -28.68 -43.10
CA ILE A 427 36.61 -28.45 -43.02
C ILE A 427 36.35 -27.08 -43.65
N ALA A 428 35.54 -27.04 -44.72
CA ALA A 428 35.08 -25.78 -45.29
C ALA A 428 34.25 -25.03 -44.22
N GLY A 429 34.70 -23.82 -43.84
CA GLY A 429 34.10 -23.00 -42.77
C GLY A 429 34.94 -22.87 -41.48
N ASP A 430 36.04 -23.61 -41.32
CA ASP A 430 36.89 -23.58 -40.11
C ASP A 430 38.09 -22.62 -40.19
N CYS A 431 38.10 -21.67 -41.14
CA CYS A 431 39.10 -20.62 -41.13
C CYS A 431 38.78 -19.59 -40.06
N LEU A 432 39.09 -19.95 -38.82
CA LEU A 432 39.33 -19.00 -37.76
C LEU A 432 40.75 -18.50 -37.95
N CYS A 433 40.89 -17.19 -38.14
CA CYS A 433 42.18 -16.52 -38.05
C CYS A 433 42.93 -16.99 -36.77
N THR A 434 44.25 -16.87 -36.75
CA THR A 434 45.05 -17.10 -35.53
C THR A 434 45.87 -15.87 -35.20
N ALA A 435 46.13 -15.64 -33.92
CA ALA A 435 46.93 -14.49 -33.48
C ALA A 435 48.40 -14.71 -33.84
N THR A 436 48.94 -13.90 -34.75
CA THR A 436 50.35 -13.95 -35.19
C THR A 436 51.19 -12.78 -34.68
N VAL A 437 50.54 -11.71 -34.22
CA VAL A 437 51.18 -10.54 -33.62
C VAL A 437 50.97 -10.58 -32.11
N ALA A 438 52.00 -10.25 -31.33
CA ALA A 438 51.89 -10.15 -29.88
C ALA A 438 50.85 -9.10 -29.44
N ALA A 439 50.28 -9.26 -28.24
CA ALA A 439 49.40 -8.25 -27.67
C ALA A 439 50.11 -6.89 -27.50
N PRO A 440 49.37 -5.77 -27.50
CA PRO A 440 49.93 -4.45 -27.24
C PRO A 440 50.73 -4.39 -25.94
N ILE A 441 51.83 -3.64 -25.92
CA ILE A 441 52.67 -3.53 -24.72
C ILE A 441 52.01 -2.55 -23.73
N PRO A 442 51.74 -2.95 -22.47
CA PRO A 442 51.22 -2.06 -21.45
C PRO A 442 52.13 -0.86 -21.18
N THR A 443 51.55 0.33 -20.99
CA THR A 443 52.29 1.59 -20.85
C THR A 443 52.23 2.22 -19.45
N CYS A 444 51.44 1.67 -18.54
CA CYS A 444 51.31 2.20 -17.18
C CYS A 444 52.58 1.98 -16.34
N ALA A 445 52.87 2.88 -15.41
CA ALA A 445 54.01 2.71 -14.52
C ALA A 445 53.77 1.50 -13.56
N PRO A 446 54.76 0.60 -13.36
CA PRO A 446 54.58 -0.61 -12.54
C PRO A 446 54.08 -0.36 -11.10
N ALA A 447 54.39 0.79 -10.50
CA ALA A 447 53.92 1.17 -9.17
C ALA A 447 52.39 1.36 -9.08
N ASN A 448 51.74 1.58 -10.22
CA ASN A 448 50.30 1.81 -10.36
C ASN A 448 49.57 0.57 -10.86
N VAL A 449 50.20 -0.61 -10.81
CA VAL A 449 49.70 -1.85 -11.41
C VAL A 449 49.75 -3.01 -10.42
N ILE A 450 48.66 -3.77 -10.33
CA ILE A 450 48.64 -5.13 -9.79
C ILE A 450 48.41 -6.07 -10.99
N SER A 451 49.46 -6.76 -11.43
CA SER A 451 49.42 -7.62 -12.62
C SER A 451 49.11 -9.06 -12.25
N MET A 452 48.13 -9.69 -12.89
CA MET A 452 47.91 -11.14 -12.79
C MET A 452 48.71 -11.87 -13.87
N PHE A 453 48.76 -11.30 -15.08
CA PHE A 453 49.47 -11.89 -16.22
C PHE A 453 49.92 -10.79 -17.19
N SER A 454 51.22 -10.65 -17.35
CA SER A 454 51.86 -9.78 -18.35
C SER A 454 53.35 -10.11 -18.43
N ASN A 455 53.94 -9.90 -19.61
CA ASN A 455 55.39 -9.94 -19.81
C ASN A 455 56.09 -8.65 -19.37
N THR A 456 55.33 -7.57 -19.14
CA THR A 456 55.86 -6.25 -18.79
C THR A 456 55.98 -6.02 -17.29
N TYR A 457 55.06 -6.58 -16.49
CA TYR A 457 54.98 -6.35 -15.05
C TYR A 457 55.27 -7.63 -14.24
N PRO A 458 55.80 -7.50 -13.01
CA PRO A 458 55.81 -8.61 -12.07
C PRO A 458 54.39 -9.08 -11.73
N ASN A 459 54.12 -10.36 -11.93
CA ASN A 459 52.79 -10.94 -11.71
C ASN A 459 52.59 -11.38 -10.25
N VAL A 460 51.42 -11.09 -9.69
CA VAL A 460 50.99 -11.65 -8.41
C VAL A 460 50.65 -13.13 -8.57
N PRO A 461 50.75 -13.94 -7.50
CA PRO A 461 50.41 -15.35 -7.58
C PRO A 461 48.93 -15.58 -7.93
N VAL A 462 48.67 -16.44 -8.92
CA VAL A 462 47.33 -16.93 -9.30
C VAL A 462 47.29 -18.42 -9.03
N ASN A 463 46.28 -18.91 -8.29
CA ASN A 463 46.19 -20.31 -7.89
C ASN A 463 45.92 -21.23 -9.08
N THR A 464 45.02 -20.82 -9.96
CA THR A 464 44.76 -21.53 -11.23
C THR A 464 44.20 -20.57 -12.28
N TRP A 465 44.61 -20.79 -13.52
CA TRP A 465 44.08 -20.10 -14.72
C TRP A 465 42.92 -20.86 -15.39
N ARG A 466 42.59 -22.05 -14.86
CA ARG A 466 41.46 -22.87 -15.29
C ARG A 466 41.05 -23.78 -14.13
N THR A 467 39.96 -23.46 -13.47
CA THR A 467 39.40 -24.31 -12.41
C THR A 467 38.85 -25.64 -12.94
N PRO A 468 38.69 -26.67 -12.09
CA PRO A 468 38.08 -27.95 -12.49
C PRO A 468 36.64 -27.81 -13.00
N TRP A 469 35.91 -26.81 -12.49
CA TRP A 469 34.53 -26.50 -12.88
C TRP A 469 34.43 -25.64 -14.16
N SER A 470 35.55 -25.27 -14.78
CA SER A 470 35.58 -24.53 -16.05
C SER A 470 35.16 -25.42 -17.23
N ALA A 471 34.35 -24.88 -18.12
CA ALA A 471 33.99 -25.46 -19.41
C ALA A 471 34.77 -24.74 -20.53
N ALA A 472 36.08 -24.99 -20.57
CA ALA A 472 37.01 -24.49 -21.57
C ALA A 472 38.24 -25.40 -21.61
N THR A 473 39.08 -25.32 -22.64
CA THR A 473 40.43 -25.93 -22.66
C THR A 473 41.45 -24.82 -22.60
N LEU A 474 42.39 -24.86 -21.64
CA LEU A 474 43.48 -23.88 -21.53
C LEU A 474 44.76 -24.47 -22.12
N THR A 475 45.42 -23.70 -22.98
CA THR A 475 46.77 -23.96 -23.47
C THR A 475 47.62 -22.70 -23.27
N ASP A 476 48.82 -22.86 -22.71
CA ASP A 476 49.80 -21.78 -22.65
C ASP A 476 50.61 -21.78 -23.95
N ILE A 477 50.66 -20.64 -24.64
CA ILE A 477 51.36 -20.48 -25.92
C ILE A 477 52.25 -19.24 -25.91
N GLN A 478 53.12 -19.12 -26.91
CA GLN A 478 53.86 -17.91 -27.23
C GLN A 478 53.40 -17.36 -28.57
N ILE A 479 53.11 -16.07 -28.65
CA ILE A 479 52.85 -15.38 -29.92
C ILE A 479 53.91 -14.30 -30.10
N ALA A 480 54.76 -14.44 -31.12
CA ALA A 480 55.90 -13.56 -31.37
C ALA A 480 56.80 -13.35 -30.13
N GLY A 481 56.94 -14.37 -29.27
CA GLY A 481 57.74 -14.32 -28.04
C GLY A 481 57.06 -13.66 -26.84
N ASN A 482 55.76 -13.36 -26.93
CA ASN A 482 54.95 -12.90 -25.81
C ASN A 482 54.11 -14.07 -25.24
N ASP A 483 54.06 -14.22 -23.91
CA ASP A 483 53.25 -15.26 -23.25
C ASP A 483 51.76 -14.99 -23.48
N THR A 484 50.98 -16.01 -23.82
CA THR A 484 49.54 -15.84 -24.05
C THR A 484 48.76 -17.04 -23.55
N LYS A 485 47.63 -16.79 -22.88
CA LYS A 485 46.67 -17.82 -22.49
C LYS A 485 45.70 -18.06 -23.64
N LEU A 486 45.63 -19.28 -24.17
CA LEU A 486 44.68 -19.69 -25.20
C LEU A 486 43.58 -20.55 -24.59
N TYR A 487 42.35 -20.05 -24.64
CA TYR A 487 41.15 -20.81 -24.32
C TYR A 487 40.43 -21.27 -25.58
N THR A 488 40.15 -22.57 -25.70
CA THR A 488 39.34 -23.15 -26.78
C THR A 488 38.13 -23.89 -26.21
N ASN A 489 37.09 -24.09 -27.02
CA ASN A 489 35.80 -24.62 -26.56
C ASN A 489 35.25 -23.83 -25.35
N LEU A 490 35.47 -22.51 -25.34
CA LEU A 490 35.14 -21.65 -24.21
C LEU A 490 33.62 -21.47 -24.13
N ASP A 491 33.02 -22.05 -23.09
CA ASP A 491 31.73 -21.63 -22.56
C ASP A 491 31.96 -20.62 -21.43
N PHE A 492 32.68 -21.06 -20.39
CA PHE A 492 33.20 -20.20 -19.33
C PHE A 492 34.48 -20.78 -18.72
N VAL A 493 35.35 -19.91 -18.22
CA VAL A 493 36.55 -20.28 -17.47
C VAL A 493 36.67 -19.48 -16.19
N GLY A 494 36.94 -20.19 -15.10
CA GLY A 494 37.26 -19.62 -13.80
C GLY A 494 38.76 -19.55 -13.55
N ILE A 495 39.20 -18.40 -13.05
CA ILE A 495 40.56 -18.09 -12.63
C ILE A 495 40.48 -17.73 -11.14
N GLU A 496 41.35 -18.30 -10.31
CA GLU A 496 41.27 -18.16 -8.84
C GLU A 496 42.53 -17.53 -8.22
N THR A 497 42.30 -16.62 -7.29
CA THR A 497 43.28 -15.97 -6.40
C THR A 497 42.82 -16.14 -4.96
N VAL A 498 42.77 -17.39 -4.48
CA VAL A 498 42.16 -17.76 -3.18
C VAL A 498 43.20 -17.93 -2.08
N GLY A 499 42.73 -17.96 -0.82
CA GLY A 499 43.57 -18.18 0.36
C GLY A 499 44.60 -17.05 0.54
N PRO A 500 45.92 -17.33 0.59
CA PRO A 500 46.93 -16.29 0.78
C PRO A 500 47.07 -15.34 -0.43
N ASN A 501 46.53 -15.71 -1.60
CA ASN A 501 46.68 -14.97 -2.85
C ASN A 501 45.51 -14.02 -3.14
N LEU A 502 44.55 -13.87 -2.22
CA LEU A 502 43.43 -12.94 -2.35
C LEU A 502 43.93 -11.53 -2.68
N MET A 503 43.38 -10.94 -3.74
CA MET A 503 43.83 -9.64 -4.22
C MET A 503 43.06 -8.51 -3.54
N ASN A 504 43.80 -7.53 -3.02
CA ASN A 504 43.24 -6.27 -2.56
C ASN A 504 43.38 -5.22 -3.66
N LEU A 505 42.25 -4.89 -4.29
CA LEU A 505 42.14 -3.92 -5.38
C LEU A 505 41.47 -2.61 -4.94
N THR A 506 41.36 -2.36 -3.63
CA THR A 506 40.68 -1.16 -3.10
C THR A 506 41.29 0.16 -3.57
N SER A 507 42.60 0.18 -3.83
CA SER A 507 43.33 1.34 -4.38
C SER A 507 43.27 1.47 -5.90
N MET A 508 42.80 0.45 -6.62
CA MET A 508 42.77 0.44 -8.08
C MET A 508 41.47 1.06 -8.62
N THR A 509 41.50 1.55 -9.86
CA THR A 509 40.33 2.19 -10.51
C THR A 509 39.87 1.45 -11.77
N TYR A 510 40.77 0.73 -12.44
CA TYR A 510 40.48 0.01 -13.68
C TYR A 510 41.00 -1.43 -13.64
N MET A 511 40.35 -2.30 -14.39
CA MET A 511 40.87 -3.59 -14.85
C MET A 511 41.26 -3.44 -16.33
N HIS A 512 42.39 -3.98 -16.72
CA HIS A 512 42.81 -4.09 -18.11
C HIS A 512 42.93 -5.55 -18.52
N ILE A 513 42.55 -5.82 -19.76
CA ILE A 513 42.70 -7.12 -20.40
C ILE A 513 42.85 -6.93 -21.91
N ASP A 514 43.88 -7.57 -22.48
CA ASP A 514 44.00 -7.70 -23.93
C ASP A 514 43.40 -9.04 -24.35
N VAL A 515 42.46 -9.00 -25.28
CA VAL A 515 41.83 -10.20 -25.82
C VAL A 515 41.87 -10.22 -27.33
N TRP A 516 42.15 -11.38 -27.89
CA TRP A 516 42.07 -11.63 -29.31
C TRP A 516 41.17 -12.83 -29.53
N THR A 517 40.25 -12.74 -30.48
CA THR A 517 39.33 -13.82 -30.77
C THR A 517 39.07 -13.92 -32.26
N PRO A 518 39.00 -15.14 -32.82
CA PRO A 518 38.63 -15.31 -34.21
C PRO A 518 37.12 -15.47 -34.42
N ASN A 519 36.36 -15.86 -33.39
CA ASN A 519 34.96 -16.25 -33.54
C ASN A 519 34.02 -15.75 -32.44
N MET A 520 34.54 -15.16 -31.36
CA MET A 520 33.67 -14.67 -30.30
C MET A 520 33.12 -13.28 -30.64
N THR A 521 31.81 -13.15 -30.53
CA THR A 521 31.05 -11.91 -30.76
C THR A 521 30.75 -11.17 -29.46
N THR A 522 30.88 -11.85 -28.33
CA THR A 522 30.68 -11.28 -27.01
C THR A 522 31.68 -11.93 -26.07
N ILE A 523 32.35 -11.12 -25.26
CA ILE A 523 33.17 -11.58 -24.14
C ILE A 523 32.59 -10.98 -22.86
N ARG A 524 32.58 -11.73 -21.77
CA ARG A 524 32.07 -11.31 -20.47
C ARG A 524 33.18 -11.48 -19.45
N VAL A 525 33.29 -10.50 -18.58
CA VAL A 525 34.28 -10.46 -17.50
C VAL A 525 33.52 -10.33 -16.20
N LYS A 526 33.66 -11.32 -15.32
CA LYS A 526 33.03 -11.32 -14.01
C LYS A 526 34.08 -11.38 -12.92
N LEU A 527 33.92 -10.53 -11.90
CA LEU A 527 34.75 -10.51 -10.71
C LEU A 527 33.94 -10.97 -9.51
N VAL A 528 34.58 -11.71 -8.60
CA VAL A 528 33.97 -12.22 -7.36
C VAL A 528 34.84 -11.84 -6.16
N ASP A 529 34.26 -11.16 -5.18
CA ASP A 529 34.84 -10.85 -3.86
C ASP A 529 34.20 -11.79 -2.82
N PHE A 530 35.02 -12.54 -2.07
CA PHE A 530 34.57 -13.48 -1.02
C PHE A 530 34.29 -12.81 0.33
N GLY A 531 34.28 -11.48 0.37
CA GLY A 531 34.00 -10.69 1.56
C GLY A 531 35.02 -10.88 2.69
N PRO A 532 34.78 -10.24 3.85
CA PRO A 532 35.67 -10.30 5.00
C PRO A 532 35.93 -11.70 5.55
N ASN A 533 35.04 -12.67 5.33
CA ASN A 533 35.26 -14.04 5.81
C ASN A 533 36.24 -14.86 4.94
N ARG A 534 36.58 -14.35 3.74
CA ARG A 534 37.56 -14.92 2.79
C ARG A 534 37.19 -16.31 2.25
N ASN A 535 35.90 -16.68 2.30
CA ASN A 535 35.40 -18.00 1.93
C ASN A 535 34.20 -17.89 0.97
N PHE A 536 34.19 -18.73 -0.06
CA PHE A 536 33.04 -18.84 -0.96
C PHE A 536 31.77 -19.32 -0.23
N ALA A 537 30.64 -18.78 -0.65
CA ALA A 537 29.29 -19.00 -0.14
C ALA A 537 29.11 -18.67 1.36
N GLY A 538 29.92 -17.77 1.91
CA GLY A 538 29.86 -17.38 3.32
C GLY A 538 28.80 -16.33 3.67
N GLY A 539 27.99 -15.91 2.69
CA GLY A 539 26.88 -14.96 2.84
C GLY A 539 27.24 -13.48 2.65
N ASP A 540 28.53 -13.16 2.62
CA ASP A 540 29.11 -11.83 2.36
C ASP A 540 29.67 -11.68 0.93
N ASP A 541 29.76 -12.78 0.16
CA ASP A 541 30.18 -12.77 -1.24
C ASP A 541 29.46 -11.71 -2.07
N SER A 542 30.19 -11.15 -3.02
CA SER A 542 29.64 -10.22 -3.99
C SER A 542 30.29 -10.41 -5.35
N GLU A 543 29.51 -10.26 -6.41
CA GLU A 543 29.97 -10.51 -7.77
C GLU A 543 29.22 -9.64 -8.78
N HIS A 544 29.89 -9.28 -9.87
CA HIS A 544 29.25 -8.60 -10.99
C HIS A 544 29.93 -8.98 -12.29
N GLU A 545 29.17 -8.96 -13.39
CA GLU A 545 29.66 -9.27 -14.73
C GLU A 545 29.53 -8.03 -15.62
N VAL A 546 30.59 -7.73 -16.37
CA VAL A 546 30.62 -6.70 -17.41
C VAL A 546 30.68 -7.38 -18.77
N VAL A 547 29.86 -6.91 -19.71
CA VAL A 547 29.78 -7.44 -21.08
C VAL A 547 30.61 -6.58 -22.03
N LEU A 548 31.44 -7.23 -22.84
CA LEU A 548 32.33 -6.65 -23.85
C LEU A 548 31.81 -7.02 -25.25
N ASN A 549 31.00 -6.14 -25.83
CA ASN A 549 30.28 -6.38 -27.10
C ASN A 549 31.02 -5.89 -28.35
N CYS A 550 32.28 -5.45 -28.22
CA CYS A 550 33.05 -4.87 -29.33
C CYS A 550 34.37 -5.58 -29.58
N SER A 551 34.35 -6.91 -29.70
CA SER A 551 35.52 -7.65 -30.16
C SER A 551 35.66 -7.52 -31.67
N VAL A 552 36.69 -6.79 -32.12
CA VAL A 552 37.23 -6.93 -33.47
C VAL A 552 37.72 -8.37 -33.59
N GLN A 553 36.99 -9.18 -34.36
CA GLN A 553 37.45 -10.52 -34.70
C GLN A 553 38.74 -10.43 -35.50
N CYS A 554 39.67 -11.34 -35.23
CA CYS A 554 40.99 -11.36 -35.85
C CYS A 554 41.90 -10.17 -35.50
N GLY A 555 41.68 -9.49 -34.37
CA GLY A 555 42.52 -8.40 -33.87
C GLY A 555 42.60 -8.37 -32.34
N TRP A 556 43.65 -7.74 -31.81
CA TRP A 556 43.77 -7.53 -30.36
C TRP A 556 42.82 -6.40 -29.94
N ASN A 557 42.01 -6.68 -28.93
CA ASN A 557 41.08 -5.75 -28.31
C ASN A 557 41.57 -5.45 -26.90
N SER A 558 42.00 -4.21 -26.68
CA SER A 558 42.48 -3.74 -25.39
C SER A 558 41.35 -3.14 -24.58
N PHE A 559 40.78 -3.91 -23.65
CA PHE A 559 39.70 -3.45 -22.80
C PHE A 559 40.25 -2.82 -21.52
N HIS A 560 39.78 -1.61 -21.22
CA HIS A 560 40.12 -0.87 -20.01
C HIS A 560 38.83 -0.60 -19.23
N ILE A 561 38.49 -1.52 -18.33
CA ILE A 561 37.20 -1.65 -17.67
C ILE A 561 37.20 -0.86 -16.35
N PRO A 562 36.35 0.16 -16.18
CA PRO A 562 36.21 0.85 -14.89
C PRO A 562 35.76 -0.15 -13.81
N LEU A 563 36.46 -0.20 -12.67
CA LEU A 563 36.06 -1.07 -11.55
C LEU A 563 34.72 -0.65 -10.95
N SER A 564 34.31 0.61 -11.12
CA SER A 564 32.97 1.10 -10.80
C SER A 564 31.88 0.48 -11.67
N GLY A 565 32.23 -0.16 -12.79
CA GLY A 565 31.30 -0.91 -13.64
C GLY A 565 30.84 -2.23 -13.05
N PHE A 566 31.53 -2.74 -12.03
CA PHE A 566 31.15 -3.96 -11.34
C PHE A 566 30.19 -3.64 -10.19
N ALA A 567 29.01 -3.10 -10.52
CA ALA A 567 28.12 -2.42 -9.57
C ALA A 567 27.68 -3.24 -8.34
N ASN A 568 27.65 -4.58 -8.47
CA ASN A 568 27.25 -5.47 -7.37
C ASN A 568 28.43 -5.94 -6.50
N LEU A 569 29.67 -5.53 -6.77
CA LEU A 569 30.80 -5.78 -5.86
C LEU A 569 30.68 -4.90 -4.62
N ARG A 570 30.40 -5.51 -3.47
CA ARG A 570 30.27 -4.81 -2.17
C ARG A 570 31.61 -4.30 -1.63
N SER A 571 32.70 -4.94 -2.05
CA SER A 571 34.08 -4.67 -1.66
C SER A 571 35.00 -4.96 -2.85
N ARG A 572 36.26 -4.53 -2.74
CA ARG A 572 37.37 -4.89 -3.64
C ARG A 572 38.58 -5.40 -2.88
N ALA A 573 38.42 -5.75 -1.61
CA ALA A 573 39.51 -6.08 -0.70
C ALA A 573 39.91 -7.55 -0.75
N GLN A 574 38.98 -8.46 -1.15
CA GLN A 574 39.20 -9.90 -1.16
C GLN A 574 38.75 -10.50 -2.51
N ILE A 575 39.27 -9.96 -3.62
CA ILE A 575 38.99 -10.52 -4.95
C ILE A 575 39.60 -11.92 -5.06
N ALA A 576 38.71 -12.88 -5.27
CA ALA A 576 39.00 -14.30 -5.20
C ALA A 576 38.89 -14.99 -6.55
N GLN A 577 38.05 -14.49 -7.45
CA GLN A 577 37.84 -15.09 -8.76
C GLN A 577 37.69 -14.04 -9.88
N LEU A 578 38.22 -14.39 -11.04
CA LEU A 578 37.96 -13.77 -12.33
C LEU A 578 37.34 -14.84 -13.23
N ILE A 579 36.22 -14.55 -13.87
CA ILE A 579 35.53 -15.47 -14.77
C ILE A 579 35.44 -14.82 -16.15
N LEU A 580 35.88 -15.54 -17.17
CA LEU A 580 35.74 -15.15 -18.57
C LEU A 580 34.73 -16.09 -19.25
N SER A 581 33.78 -15.53 -19.98
CA SER A 581 32.79 -16.30 -20.77
C SER A 581 32.40 -15.53 -22.02
N GLY A 582 31.57 -16.11 -22.88
CA GLY A 582 31.10 -15.37 -24.06
C GLY A 582 30.33 -16.19 -25.08
N LEU A 583 30.07 -15.56 -26.23
CA LEU A 583 29.31 -16.14 -27.33
C LEU A 583 30.19 -16.30 -28.58
N PRO A 584 30.07 -17.40 -29.36
CA PRO A 584 29.20 -18.55 -29.12
C PRO A 584 29.70 -19.44 -27.96
N THR A 585 28.79 -19.92 -27.13
CA THR A 585 29.09 -20.77 -25.95
C THR A 585 29.65 -22.13 -26.37
N GLY A 586 30.73 -22.58 -25.74
CA GLY A 586 31.31 -23.91 -25.92
C GLY A 586 32.06 -24.12 -27.23
N GLN A 587 32.07 -23.12 -28.11
CA GLN A 587 32.82 -23.08 -29.37
C GLN A 587 33.77 -21.89 -29.44
N GLY A 588 33.73 -20.99 -28.44
CA GLY A 588 34.57 -19.81 -28.40
C GLY A 588 36.06 -20.13 -28.33
N THR A 589 36.85 -19.38 -29.12
CA THR A 589 38.31 -19.33 -29.02
C THR A 589 38.73 -17.95 -28.54
N LEU A 590 39.50 -17.88 -27.46
CA LEU A 590 39.90 -16.63 -26.83
C LEU A 590 41.37 -16.68 -26.43
N TYR A 591 42.14 -15.75 -26.97
CA TYR A 591 43.52 -15.49 -26.59
C TYR A 591 43.49 -14.33 -25.59
N VAL A 592 44.18 -14.49 -24.46
CA VAL A 592 44.19 -13.53 -23.36
C VAL A 592 45.63 -13.21 -22.99
N ASP A 593 45.94 -11.92 -22.93
CA ASP A 593 47.21 -11.40 -22.44
C ASP A 593 46.94 -10.13 -21.60
N ASN A 594 47.96 -9.65 -20.88
CA ASN A 594 47.96 -8.39 -20.13
C ASN A 594 46.73 -8.22 -19.21
N VAL A 595 46.52 -9.17 -18.32
CA VAL A 595 45.49 -9.12 -17.28
C VAL A 595 46.03 -8.42 -16.05
N TYR A 596 45.62 -7.17 -15.82
CA TYR A 596 46.08 -6.39 -14.67
C TYR A 596 45.06 -5.37 -14.18
N PHE A 597 45.25 -4.86 -12.96
CA PHE A 597 44.47 -3.76 -12.39
C PHE A 597 45.33 -2.54 -12.22
N THR A 598 44.77 -1.35 -12.46
CA THR A 598 45.55 -0.12 -12.48
C THR A 598 44.80 1.13 -12.00
N THR A 599 45.56 2.14 -11.59
CA THR A 599 45.10 3.52 -11.37
C THR A 599 45.34 4.44 -12.57
N CYS A 600 46.10 4.00 -13.59
CA CYS A 600 46.34 4.77 -14.79
C CYS A 600 45.05 4.97 -15.58
N ALA A 601 44.81 6.19 -16.06
CA ALA A 601 43.69 6.48 -16.94
C ALA A 601 43.86 5.80 -18.31
N PRO A 602 42.77 5.45 -19.01
CA PRO A 602 42.81 4.85 -20.33
C PRO A 602 43.48 5.79 -21.36
N THR A 603 44.30 5.22 -22.24
CA THR A 603 44.94 5.93 -23.35
C THR A 603 44.14 5.82 -24.65
N ALA A 604 44.44 6.67 -25.63
CA ALA A 604 43.78 6.63 -26.95
C ALA A 604 43.91 5.22 -27.59
N GLY A 605 42.80 4.69 -28.10
CA GLY A 605 42.71 3.36 -28.71
C GLY A 605 42.27 2.24 -27.76
N MET A 606 42.25 2.45 -26.44
CA MET A 606 41.68 1.48 -25.50
C MET A 606 40.14 1.53 -25.51
N GLN A 607 39.53 0.35 -25.48
CA GLN A 607 38.08 0.20 -25.42
C GLN A 607 37.61 0.26 -23.96
N ILE A 608 36.73 1.21 -23.64
CA ILE A 608 36.18 1.39 -22.29
C ILE A 608 34.70 1.00 -22.32
N PRO A 609 34.30 -0.12 -21.69
CA PRO A 609 32.89 -0.51 -21.62
C PRO A 609 32.05 0.57 -20.94
N ALA A 610 30.84 0.80 -21.47
CA ALA A 610 29.88 1.70 -20.86
C ALA A 610 29.28 1.13 -19.58
N THR A 611 29.11 1.98 -18.57
CA THR A 611 28.41 1.63 -17.32
C THR A 611 27.47 2.76 -16.95
N ILE A 612 26.39 2.48 -16.21
CA ILE A 612 25.52 3.50 -15.62
C ILE A 612 25.69 3.46 -14.10
N SER A 613 25.87 4.63 -13.50
CA SER A 613 25.76 4.84 -12.05
C SER A 613 24.53 5.67 -11.73
N ILE A 614 23.89 5.39 -10.59
CA ILE A 614 22.69 6.08 -10.11
C ILE A 614 23.11 7.03 -8.98
N THR A 615 22.53 8.23 -8.97
CA THR A 615 22.59 9.14 -7.83
C THR A 615 21.19 9.60 -7.47
N GLU A 616 20.69 9.15 -6.31
CA GLU A 616 19.37 9.50 -5.77
C GLU A 616 19.36 9.35 -4.23
N THR A 617 18.38 9.94 -3.54
CA THR A 617 18.32 10.00 -2.05
C THR A 617 16.91 9.70 -1.50
N SER A 618 16.13 8.93 -2.21
CA SER A 618 14.70 8.67 -2.03
C SER A 618 14.47 7.15 -1.93
N GLY A 619 13.36 6.75 -1.31
CA GLY A 619 13.04 5.32 -1.16
C GLY A 619 13.69 4.70 0.06
N LEU A 620 14.04 3.41 -0.02
CA LEU A 620 14.58 2.65 1.11
C LEU A 620 16.09 2.81 1.27
N LEU A 621 16.83 2.88 0.16
CA LEU A 621 18.28 2.95 0.14
C LEU A 621 18.70 3.98 -0.93
N ASN A 622 19.74 4.75 -0.65
CA ASN A 622 20.27 5.68 -1.65
C ASN A 622 20.93 4.93 -2.81
N ASN A 623 20.74 5.45 -4.02
CA ASN A 623 21.32 4.98 -5.27
C ASN A 623 20.87 3.56 -5.69
N ASP A 624 19.69 3.12 -5.24
CA ASP A 624 19.17 1.77 -5.54
C ASP A 624 18.30 1.70 -6.81
N GLY A 625 17.99 2.86 -7.42
CA GLY A 625 17.14 2.95 -8.60
C GLY A 625 15.64 2.96 -8.29
N ILE A 626 15.25 3.12 -7.03
CA ILE A 626 13.87 3.19 -6.55
C ILE A 626 13.61 4.56 -5.94
N ILE A 627 12.90 5.42 -6.67
CA ILE A 627 12.58 6.78 -6.21
C ILE A 627 11.10 6.90 -5.82
N CYS A 628 10.78 7.85 -4.95
CA CYS A 628 9.40 8.20 -4.61
C CYS A 628 8.81 9.14 -5.67
N ALA A 629 7.50 9.10 -5.85
CA ALA A 629 6.82 9.97 -6.80
C ALA A 629 7.11 11.45 -6.48
N GLY A 630 7.60 12.19 -7.48
CA GLY A 630 8.06 13.58 -7.35
C GLY A 630 9.56 13.74 -7.07
N ALA A 631 10.28 12.68 -6.70
CA ALA A 631 11.73 12.68 -6.62
C ALA A 631 12.37 12.45 -8.00
N THR A 632 13.69 12.61 -8.08
CA THR A 632 14.47 12.40 -9.31
C THR A 632 15.68 11.51 -9.04
N ALA A 633 16.09 10.75 -10.05
CA ALA A 633 17.35 10.03 -10.09
C ALA A 633 18.24 10.61 -11.20
N THR A 634 19.53 10.75 -10.92
CA THR A 634 20.54 11.08 -11.93
C THR A 634 21.23 9.80 -12.38
N LEU A 635 21.21 9.54 -13.68
CA LEU A 635 21.92 8.43 -14.31
C LEU A 635 23.17 8.98 -15.00
N THR A 636 24.34 8.54 -14.58
CA THR A 636 25.62 8.96 -15.16
C THR A 636 26.28 7.80 -15.89
N ALA A 637 26.46 7.96 -17.19
CA ALA A 637 27.12 7.01 -18.07
C ALA A 637 28.65 7.22 -18.10
N SER A 638 29.40 6.13 -17.97
CA SER A 638 30.84 6.09 -18.18
C SER A 638 31.18 5.54 -19.58
N GLY A 639 32.46 5.40 -19.92
CA GLY A 639 32.91 4.85 -21.21
C GLY A 639 33.57 5.86 -22.15
N GLY A 640 33.34 7.17 -21.96
CA GLY A 640 33.94 8.23 -22.78
C GLY A 640 33.44 8.25 -24.23
N GLY A 641 33.89 9.22 -25.03
CA GLY A 641 33.46 9.37 -26.43
C GLY A 641 32.11 10.09 -26.58
N THR A 642 31.17 9.53 -27.34
CA THR A 642 29.83 10.12 -27.56
C THR A 642 28.73 9.30 -26.90
N TYR A 643 27.72 9.98 -26.33
CA TYR A 643 26.59 9.34 -25.65
C TYR A 643 25.31 9.50 -26.48
N ALA A 644 24.47 8.47 -26.49
CA ALA A 644 23.13 8.49 -27.06
C ALA A 644 22.17 7.74 -26.14
N TRP A 645 21.35 8.48 -25.39
CA TRP A 645 20.35 7.91 -24.49
C TRP A 645 19.05 7.58 -25.21
N SER A 646 18.29 6.62 -24.70
CA SER A 646 16.92 6.29 -25.17
C SER A 646 15.94 7.46 -25.04
N THR A 647 16.30 8.48 -24.27
CA THR A 647 15.57 9.75 -24.14
C THR A 647 15.88 10.75 -25.26
N GLY A 648 16.86 10.46 -26.11
CA GLY A 648 17.41 11.37 -27.13
C GLY A 648 18.52 12.30 -26.63
N ALA A 649 18.86 12.27 -25.34
CA ALA A 649 19.96 13.07 -24.79
C ALA A 649 21.34 12.55 -25.25
N THR A 650 22.31 13.45 -25.34
CA THR A 650 23.70 13.14 -25.78
C THR A 650 24.77 13.48 -24.74
N THR A 651 24.34 13.84 -23.53
CA THR A 651 25.22 14.17 -22.40
C THR A 651 25.65 12.91 -21.63
N ALA A 652 26.77 13.00 -20.90
CA ALA A 652 27.25 11.91 -20.04
C ALA A 652 26.29 11.57 -18.88
N ALA A 653 25.38 12.48 -18.52
CA ALA A 653 24.37 12.25 -17.49
C ALA A 653 22.99 12.73 -17.92
N ILE A 654 21.95 12.07 -17.41
CA ILE A 654 20.55 12.47 -17.53
C ILE A 654 19.87 12.43 -16.16
N THR A 655 18.81 13.21 -15.99
CA THR A 655 17.94 13.18 -14.80
C THR A 655 16.55 12.68 -15.18
N THR A 656 15.94 11.82 -14.36
CA THR A 656 14.60 11.28 -14.60
C THR A 656 13.77 11.24 -13.32
N SER A 657 12.46 11.45 -13.45
CA SER A 657 11.44 11.28 -12.41
C SER A 657 10.40 10.21 -12.78
N THR A 658 10.60 9.50 -13.89
CA THR A 658 9.64 8.55 -14.45
C THR A 658 10.18 7.13 -14.39
N ALA A 659 9.31 6.17 -14.10
CA ALA A 659 9.66 4.75 -14.13
C ALA A 659 9.94 4.30 -15.57
N GLY A 660 10.90 3.39 -15.74
CA GLY A 660 11.23 2.82 -17.04
C GLY A 660 12.71 2.47 -17.21
N THR A 661 13.02 1.86 -18.35
CA THR A 661 14.39 1.51 -18.75
C THR A 661 15.04 2.65 -19.50
N PHE A 662 16.17 3.14 -18.98
CA PHE A 662 17.02 4.13 -19.62
C PHE A 662 18.23 3.41 -20.20
N THR A 663 18.36 3.42 -21.51
CA THR A 663 19.48 2.80 -22.22
C THR A 663 20.39 3.90 -22.74
N VAL A 664 21.69 3.78 -22.54
CA VAL A 664 22.69 4.63 -23.18
C VAL A 664 23.56 3.78 -24.09
N THR A 665 23.74 4.26 -25.32
CA THR A 665 24.78 3.79 -26.23
C THR A 665 25.95 4.76 -26.14
N VAL A 666 27.12 4.24 -25.80
CA VAL A 666 28.37 5.00 -25.71
C VAL A 666 29.29 4.54 -26.82
N THR A 667 29.74 5.47 -27.66
CA THR A 667 30.66 5.16 -28.75
C THR A 667 32.04 5.70 -28.43
N ASN A 668 33.02 4.81 -28.28
CA ASN A 668 34.42 5.15 -28.02
C ASN A 668 35.34 4.25 -28.86
N ALA A 669 36.40 4.83 -29.45
CA ALA A 669 37.38 4.11 -30.26
C ALA A 669 36.75 3.25 -31.39
N GLY A 670 35.66 3.73 -32.01
CA GLY A 670 34.92 3.00 -33.05
C GLY A 670 33.98 1.92 -32.53
N CYS A 671 33.94 1.68 -31.22
CA CYS A 671 33.12 0.68 -30.56
C CYS A 671 31.88 1.29 -29.90
N ALA A 672 30.71 0.70 -30.13
CA ALA A 672 29.46 1.08 -29.47
C ALA A 672 29.11 0.08 -28.35
N PHE A 673 28.97 0.59 -27.12
CA PHE A 673 28.53 -0.17 -25.95
C PHE A 673 27.15 0.31 -25.52
N SER A 674 26.20 -0.61 -25.37
CA SER A 674 24.87 -0.29 -24.85
C SER A 674 24.69 -0.88 -23.46
N VAL A 675 24.29 -0.04 -22.51
CA VAL A 675 23.95 -0.43 -21.14
C VAL A 675 22.62 0.19 -20.74
N SER A 676 21.83 -0.54 -19.94
CA SER A 676 20.50 -0.13 -19.52
C SER A 676 20.38 -0.10 -18.00
N GLN A 677 19.66 0.89 -17.49
CA GLN A 677 19.28 0.98 -16.08
C GLN A 677 17.75 1.12 -15.98
N PHE A 678 17.13 0.33 -15.11
CA PHE A 678 15.70 0.47 -14.79
C PHE A 678 15.53 1.39 -13.58
N ILE A 679 14.60 2.35 -13.67
CA ILE A 679 14.15 3.17 -12.55
C ILE A 679 12.73 2.77 -12.17
N THR A 680 12.52 2.52 -10.87
CA THR A 680 11.20 2.29 -10.29
C THR A 680 10.71 3.56 -9.60
N VAL A 681 9.46 3.96 -9.82
CA VAL A 681 8.84 5.08 -9.11
C VAL A 681 7.72 4.56 -8.21
N ILE A 682 7.85 4.80 -6.91
CA ILE A 682 6.87 4.36 -5.90
C ILE A 682 5.92 5.52 -5.58
N PRO A 683 4.59 5.29 -5.62
CA PRO A 683 3.63 6.34 -5.24
C PRO A 683 3.80 6.75 -3.78
N LEU A 684 3.57 8.04 -3.49
CA LEU A 684 3.54 8.53 -2.12
C LEU A 684 2.37 7.90 -1.33
N PRO A 685 2.53 7.65 -0.02
CA PRO A 685 1.42 7.20 0.82
C PRO A 685 0.31 8.26 0.90
N VAL A 686 -0.95 7.84 0.99
CA VAL A 686 -2.09 8.74 1.16
C VAL A 686 -2.32 8.99 2.65
N ALA A 687 -1.59 9.95 3.22
CA ALA A 687 -1.70 10.30 4.63
C ALA A 687 -3.01 11.03 4.95
N SER A 688 -3.77 10.56 5.95
CA SER A 688 -4.95 11.25 6.48
C SER A 688 -5.03 11.14 8.00
N ILE A 689 -5.68 12.12 8.64
CA ILE A 689 -5.96 12.11 10.09
C ILE A 689 -7.47 12.06 10.29
N ALA A 690 -7.95 10.98 10.90
CA ALA A 690 -9.28 10.92 11.48
C ALA A 690 -9.24 11.48 12.90
N ARG A 691 -10.32 12.12 13.31
CA ARG A 691 -10.44 12.77 14.61
C ARG A 691 -11.67 12.24 15.34
N VAL A 692 -11.53 11.98 16.63
CA VAL A 692 -12.63 11.56 17.50
C VAL A 692 -12.66 12.38 18.79
N GLU A 693 -13.75 13.11 18.99
CA GLU A 693 -14.07 13.85 20.22
C GLU A 693 -15.58 14.09 20.33
N THR A 694 -16.04 14.31 21.56
CA THR A 694 -17.46 14.52 21.90
C THR A 694 -17.71 15.84 22.61
N SER A 695 -16.69 16.68 22.76
CA SER A 695 -16.76 17.99 23.41
C SER A 695 -16.89 19.11 22.37
N GLY A 696 -17.52 20.23 22.74
CA GLY A 696 -17.71 21.38 21.86
C GLY A 696 -19.07 21.41 21.16
N ILE A 697 -19.16 22.16 20.06
CA ILE A 697 -20.42 22.44 19.36
C ILE A 697 -20.79 21.26 18.46
N THR A 698 -19.83 20.74 17.69
CA THR A 698 -20.04 19.63 16.77
C THR A 698 -19.03 18.51 17.02
N PRO A 699 -19.44 17.22 17.12
CA PRO A 699 -18.49 16.13 17.27
C PRO A 699 -17.49 16.08 16.11
N ASN A 700 -16.22 15.79 16.40
CA ASN A 700 -15.14 15.59 15.42
C ASN A 700 -14.74 16.84 14.61
N ASP A 701 -15.07 18.05 15.07
CA ASP A 701 -14.74 19.33 14.43
C ASP A 701 -13.36 19.91 14.79
N GLY A 702 -12.68 19.36 15.80
CA GLY A 702 -11.40 19.84 16.32
C GLY A 702 -11.49 20.91 17.39
N ILE A 703 -12.66 21.16 17.96
CA ILE A 703 -12.89 22.16 19.00
C ILE A 703 -13.35 21.45 20.27
N ILE A 704 -12.54 21.49 21.32
CA ILE A 704 -12.84 20.84 22.61
C ILE A 704 -12.91 21.87 23.73
N CYS A 705 -13.65 21.57 24.79
CA CYS A 705 -13.64 22.36 26.02
C CYS A 705 -12.37 22.10 26.84
N GLN A 706 -11.92 23.08 27.60
CA GLN A 706 -10.78 22.94 28.50
C GLN A 706 -10.98 21.76 29.46
N GLY A 707 -10.00 20.85 29.50
CA GLY A 707 -10.05 19.60 30.27
C GLY A 707 -10.58 18.39 29.50
N ALA A 708 -11.19 18.57 28.34
CA ALA A 708 -11.56 17.47 27.44
C ALA A 708 -10.36 17.00 26.60
N MET A 709 -10.50 15.84 25.95
CA MET A 709 -9.47 15.22 25.13
C MET A 709 -10.03 14.91 23.73
N ALA A 710 -9.18 15.02 22.73
CA ALA A 710 -9.42 14.53 21.37
C ALA A 710 -8.45 13.41 21.03
N THR A 711 -8.91 12.44 20.23
CA THR A 711 -8.07 11.37 19.67
C THR A 711 -7.82 11.66 18.20
N LEU A 712 -6.55 11.68 17.79
CA LEU A 712 -6.12 11.81 16.39
C LEU A 712 -5.56 10.47 15.92
N THR A 713 -6.14 9.91 14.87
CA THR A 713 -5.72 8.64 14.27
C THR A 713 -5.23 8.88 12.85
N ALA A 714 -3.94 8.69 12.63
CA ALA A 714 -3.33 8.72 11.31
C ALA A 714 -3.54 7.40 10.56
N SER A 715 -3.70 7.49 9.25
CA SER A 715 -3.73 6.33 8.35
C SER A 715 -2.93 6.61 7.07
N GLY A 716 -2.68 5.56 6.27
CA GLY A 716 -2.08 5.69 4.94
C GLY A 716 -0.67 5.14 4.75
N GLY A 717 -0.03 4.54 5.76
CA GLY A 717 1.31 3.98 5.60
C GLY A 717 1.76 3.00 6.69
N GLY A 718 3.07 2.73 6.72
CA GLY A 718 3.70 1.71 7.57
C GLY A 718 4.12 2.24 8.95
N THR A 719 4.86 3.35 9.00
CA THR A 719 5.29 3.98 10.26
C THR A 719 4.84 5.44 10.34
N TYR A 720 4.74 5.95 11.57
CA TYR A 720 4.20 7.27 11.88
C TYR A 720 5.21 8.04 12.71
N VAL A 721 5.32 9.36 12.48
CA VAL A 721 6.03 10.29 13.36
C VAL A 721 5.20 11.56 13.48
N TRP A 722 4.65 11.79 14.67
CA TRP A 722 3.87 12.98 14.98
C TRP A 722 4.76 14.15 15.39
N SER A 723 4.26 15.39 15.27
CA SER A 723 4.98 16.62 15.68
C SER A 723 5.36 16.66 17.16
N ASN A 724 4.71 15.85 18.00
CA ASN A 724 5.06 15.66 19.41
C ASN A 724 6.05 14.50 19.66
N GLY A 725 6.59 13.90 18.60
CA GLY A 725 7.55 12.79 18.66
C GLY A 725 6.94 11.40 18.83
N ALA A 726 5.62 11.27 18.96
CA ALA A 726 4.97 9.97 19.05
C ALA A 726 5.07 9.18 17.74
N THR A 727 5.18 7.86 17.82
CA THR A 727 5.35 6.98 16.64
C THR A 727 4.20 5.99 16.41
N THR A 728 3.15 6.07 17.22
CA THR A 728 1.94 5.26 17.10
C THR A 728 0.98 5.82 16.07
N ALA A 729 0.10 4.96 15.53
CA ALA A 729 -0.94 5.39 14.58
C ALA A 729 -1.95 6.38 15.20
N GLY A 730 -2.13 6.37 16.52
CA GLY A 730 -3.00 7.29 17.24
C GLY A 730 -2.29 8.06 18.35
N ILE A 731 -2.71 9.30 18.58
CA ILE A 731 -2.34 10.13 19.73
C ILE A 731 -3.59 10.72 20.39
N THR A 732 -3.51 11.05 21.68
CA THR A 732 -4.53 11.81 22.39
C THR A 732 -3.98 13.15 22.86
N THR A 733 -4.80 14.18 22.85
CA THR A 733 -4.40 15.53 23.28
C THR A 733 -5.57 16.33 23.83
N GLY A 734 -5.31 17.13 24.86
CA GLY A 734 -6.22 18.14 25.41
C GLY A 734 -5.67 19.56 25.27
N THR A 735 -4.60 19.75 24.50
CA THR A 735 -3.94 21.05 24.31
C THR A 735 -4.22 21.63 22.94
N ALA A 736 -4.42 22.93 22.85
CA ALA A 736 -4.58 23.63 21.58
C ALA A 736 -3.27 23.59 20.78
N GLY A 737 -3.37 23.37 19.47
CA GLY A 737 -2.21 23.31 18.59
C GLY A 737 -2.47 22.55 17.29
N THR A 738 -1.53 22.63 16.36
CA THR A 738 -1.55 21.87 15.12
C THR A 738 -0.68 20.62 15.26
N TYR A 739 -1.29 19.46 15.04
CA TYR A 739 -0.63 18.17 15.09
C TYR A 739 -0.39 17.69 13.66
N SER A 740 0.87 17.64 13.25
CA SER A 740 1.27 17.06 11.96
C SER A 740 1.79 15.65 12.16
N VAL A 741 1.47 14.75 11.24
CA VAL A 741 2.03 13.40 11.19
C VAL A 741 2.76 13.20 9.87
N THR A 742 3.98 12.68 9.94
CA THR A 742 4.71 12.14 8.79
C THR A 742 4.48 10.65 8.76
N VAL A 743 3.92 10.17 7.65
CA VAL A 743 3.62 8.77 7.39
C VAL A 743 4.67 8.24 6.42
N THR A 744 5.37 7.18 6.78
CA THR A 744 6.33 6.51 5.90
C THR A 744 5.76 5.19 5.43
N SER A 745 5.71 4.97 4.12
CA SER A 745 5.28 3.70 3.52
C SER A 745 6.30 2.59 3.80
N VAL A 746 5.91 1.34 3.58
CA VAL A 746 6.81 0.18 3.69
C VAL A 746 8.02 0.25 2.75
N ASN A 747 7.96 1.09 1.73
CA ASN A 747 9.01 1.29 0.75
C ASN A 747 9.77 2.62 0.94
N GLY A 748 9.72 3.21 2.14
CA GLY A 748 10.52 4.39 2.51
C GLY A 748 9.99 5.75 2.04
N CYS A 749 8.90 5.81 1.27
CA CYS A 749 8.32 7.08 0.82
C CYS A 749 7.49 7.75 1.91
N THR A 750 7.63 9.07 2.06
CA THR A 750 6.97 9.85 3.11
C THR A 750 5.89 10.79 2.58
N ALA A 751 4.84 10.98 3.37
CA ALA A 751 3.86 12.05 3.17
C ALA A 751 3.50 12.66 4.53
N ALA A 752 3.22 13.96 4.55
CA ALA A 752 2.82 14.67 5.76
C ALA A 752 1.41 15.25 5.64
N THR A 753 0.66 15.21 6.73
CA THR A 753 -0.64 15.87 6.85
C THR A 753 -0.79 16.44 8.25
N SER A 754 -1.74 17.34 8.46
CA SER A 754 -1.92 18.03 9.74
C SER A 754 -3.38 18.23 10.10
N SER A 755 -3.65 18.25 11.41
CA SER A 755 -4.96 18.50 11.99
C SER A 755 -4.82 19.46 13.18
N SER A 756 -5.67 20.48 13.27
CA SER A 756 -5.64 21.48 14.34
C SER A 756 -6.62 21.15 15.46
N ILE A 757 -6.23 21.38 16.72
CA ILE A 757 -7.08 21.33 17.90
C ILE A 757 -7.20 22.74 18.49
N THR A 758 -8.43 23.16 18.75
CA THR A 758 -8.75 24.40 19.48
C THR A 758 -9.33 24.02 20.84
N VAL A 759 -8.86 24.66 21.91
CA VAL A 759 -9.39 24.46 23.26
C VAL A 759 -10.12 25.72 23.70
N LEU A 760 -11.40 25.58 24.02
CA LEU A 760 -12.24 26.68 24.49
C LEU A 760 -12.25 26.74 26.02
N PRO A 761 -12.18 27.95 26.63
CA PRO A 761 -12.23 28.09 28.07
C PRO A 761 -13.59 27.65 28.63
N LEU A 762 -13.58 27.13 29.87
CA LEU A 762 -14.82 26.89 30.62
C LEU A 762 -15.47 28.23 31.01
N PRO A 763 -16.81 28.30 31.13
CA PRO A 763 -17.46 29.45 31.76
C PRO A 763 -17.00 29.62 33.22
N THR A 764 -17.05 30.84 33.73
CA THR A 764 -16.75 31.17 35.14
C THR A 764 -18.04 31.50 35.88
N PRO A 765 -18.84 30.49 36.31
CA PRO A 765 -20.09 30.73 36.97
C PRO A 765 -19.91 31.28 38.38
N SER A 766 -20.83 32.15 38.80
CA SER A 766 -20.94 32.63 40.18
C SER A 766 -22.41 32.72 40.56
N ILE A 767 -22.70 32.60 41.86
CA ILE A 767 -24.04 32.78 42.42
C ILE A 767 -23.99 33.97 43.37
N SER A 768 -24.86 34.96 43.16
CA SER A 768 -25.15 36.01 44.13
C SER A 768 -26.44 35.68 44.87
N VAL A 769 -26.42 35.79 46.19
CA VAL A 769 -27.61 35.66 47.04
C VAL A 769 -28.23 37.04 47.22
N SER A 770 -29.56 37.11 47.18
CA SER A 770 -30.31 38.26 47.66
C SER A 770 -31.42 37.83 48.61
N GLU A 771 -31.33 38.29 49.85
CA GLU A 771 -32.29 38.02 50.92
C GLU A 771 -32.32 39.19 51.91
N THR A 772 -33.35 39.25 52.76
CA THR A 772 -33.51 40.30 53.77
C THR A 772 -33.96 39.80 55.15
N SER A 773 -34.06 38.49 55.35
CA SER A 773 -34.59 37.87 56.55
C SER A 773 -33.52 37.22 57.44
N GLY A 774 -32.23 37.31 57.11
CA GLY A 774 -31.14 36.94 58.02
C GLY A 774 -30.79 38.01 59.04
N THR A 775 -29.71 37.78 59.79
CA THR A 775 -29.09 38.79 60.66
C THR A 775 -28.29 39.83 59.86
N VAL A 776 -27.83 39.46 58.67
CA VAL A 776 -27.09 40.32 57.73
C VAL A 776 -27.64 40.10 56.32
N ALA A 777 -28.11 41.17 55.66
CA ALA A 777 -28.69 41.05 54.33
C ALA A 777 -27.71 40.52 53.27
N ASN A 778 -28.17 39.57 52.46
CA ASN A 778 -27.48 38.91 51.35
C ASN A 778 -26.28 38.05 51.76
N ASP A 779 -26.19 37.60 53.02
CA ASP A 779 -25.07 36.78 53.50
C ASP A 779 -25.26 35.26 53.28
N GLY A 780 -26.46 34.84 52.86
CA GLY A 780 -26.82 33.43 52.68
C GLY A 780 -27.58 32.81 53.85
N THR A 781 -27.90 33.58 54.90
CA THR A 781 -28.65 33.13 56.06
C THR A 781 -30.08 33.68 56.01
N ILE A 782 -31.08 32.84 56.23
CA ILE A 782 -32.50 33.25 56.26
C ILE A 782 -33.21 32.67 57.48
N TYR A 783 -34.27 33.33 57.96
CA TYR A 783 -35.18 32.72 58.93
C TYR A 783 -36.02 31.59 58.30
N THR A 784 -36.36 30.58 59.09
CA THR A 784 -37.28 29.49 58.68
C THR A 784 -38.56 30.05 58.05
N GLY A 785 -38.96 29.48 56.91
CA GLY A 785 -40.13 29.92 56.13
C GLY A 785 -39.89 31.13 55.22
N SER A 786 -38.72 31.77 55.28
CA SER A 786 -38.36 32.86 54.37
C SER A 786 -37.84 32.34 53.03
N SER A 787 -37.68 33.26 52.07
CA SER A 787 -37.10 32.98 50.76
C SER A 787 -35.77 33.71 50.53
N ALA A 788 -34.86 33.09 49.81
CA ALA A 788 -33.71 33.74 49.19
C ALA A 788 -33.83 33.72 47.66
N ASN A 789 -33.42 34.80 47.00
CA ASN A 789 -33.26 34.86 45.55
C ASN A 789 -31.82 34.55 45.19
N LEU A 790 -31.60 33.53 44.37
CA LEU A 790 -30.28 33.14 43.87
C LEU A 790 -30.17 33.57 42.40
N THR A 791 -29.14 34.33 42.06
CA THR A 791 -28.87 34.72 40.67
C THR A 791 -27.52 34.15 40.24
N ALA A 792 -27.54 33.28 39.24
CA ALA A 792 -26.36 32.74 38.58
C ALA A 792 -25.91 33.67 37.44
N SER A 793 -24.59 33.74 37.23
CA SER A 793 -23.98 34.44 36.10
C SER A 793 -22.93 33.57 35.40
N GLY A 794 -22.30 34.08 34.33
CA GLY A 794 -21.11 33.46 33.74
C GLY A 794 -21.33 32.54 32.54
N GLY A 795 -22.54 32.45 31.97
CA GLY A 795 -22.75 31.67 30.73
C GLY A 795 -24.08 31.89 30.01
N GLY A 796 -24.38 30.98 29.07
CA GLY A 796 -25.49 31.09 28.13
C GLY A 796 -26.77 30.41 28.60
N THR A 797 -26.66 29.18 29.11
CA THR A 797 -27.78 28.41 29.69
C THR A 797 -27.46 27.97 31.11
N TYR A 798 -28.51 27.75 31.91
CA TYR A 798 -28.43 27.40 33.33
C TYR A 798 -29.20 26.10 33.57
N LEU A 799 -28.73 25.27 34.51
CA LEU A 799 -29.44 24.11 35.04
C LEU A 799 -29.14 23.96 36.53
N TRP A 800 -30.11 24.31 37.36
CA TRP A 800 -30.02 24.16 38.81
C TRP A 800 -30.28 22.72 39.25
N ASN A 801 -29.76 22.32 40.40
CA ASN A 801 -30.10 21.03 41.04
C ASN A 801 -31.60 20.92 41.44
N THR A 802 -32.35 22.02 41.38
CA THR A 802 -33.81 22.08 41.49
C THR A 802 -34.53 21.74 40.18
N GLY A 803 -33.81 21.63 39.06
CA GLY A 803 -34.35 21.44 37.71
C GLY A 803 -34.68 22.74 36.96
N ALA A 804 -34.56 23.91 37.59
CA ALA A 804 -34.79 25.19 36.95
C ALA A 804 -33.70 25.54 35.91
N THR A 805 -34.07 26.25 34.85
CA THR A 805 -33.16 26.61 33.74
C THR A 805 -32.95 28.12 33.53
N THR A 806 -33.48 28.94 34.43
CA THR A 806 -33.35 30.40 34.41
C THR A 806 -32.10 30.87 35.16
N ALA A 807 -31.61 32.07 34.83
CA ALA A 807 -30.48 32.69 35.52
C ALA A 807 -30.79 32.99 37.01
N GLY A 808 -32.05 33.28 37.34
CA GLY A 808 -32.50 33.50 38.71
C GLY A 808 -33.50 32.44 39.18
N ILE A 809 -33.41 32.04 40.45
CA ILE A 809 -34.41 31.22 41.15
C ILE A 809 -34.73 31.80 42.52
N THR A 810 -35.95 31.60 43.00
CA THR A 810 -36.34 31.88 44.39
C THR A 810 -36.46 30.56 45.13
N VAL A 811 -35.83 30.45 46.29
CA VAL A 811 -35.79 29.23 47.09
C VAL A 811 -36.30 29.49 48.50
N THR A 812 -37.06 28.55 49.06
CA THR A 812 -37.60 28.58 50.42
C THR A 812 -37.24 27.29 51.17
N PRO A 813 -35.96 27.03 51.43
CA PRO A 813 -35.55 25.82 52.13
C PRO A 813 -36.05 25.83 53.58
N SER A 814 -36.48 24.68 54.08
CA SER A 814 -36.85 24.48 55.50
C SER A 814 -35.67 24.05 56.37
N THR A 815 -34.55 23.68 55.76
CA THR A 815 -33.29 23.29 56.43
C THR A 815 -32.12 23.80 55.59
N THR A 816 -30.94 23.96 56.21
CA THR A 816 -29.73 24.41 55.51
C THR A 816 -29.46 23.56 54.26
N THR A 817 -29.54 24.20 53.09
CA THR A 817 -29.55 23.51 51.78
C THR A 817 -28.50 24.11 50.85
N THR A 818 -27.77 23.25 50.15
CA THR A 818 -26.81 23.67 49.12
C THR A 818 -27.45 23.63 47.72
N TYR A 819 -27.34 24.73 47.00
CA TYR A 819 -27.82 24.89 45.63
C TYR A 819 -26.64 24.92 44.68
N THR A 820 -26.74 24.12 43.62
CA THR A 820 -25.72 23.99 42.58
C THR A 820 -26.34 24.36 41.24
N VAL A 821 -25.67 25.22 40.47
CA VAL A 821 -26.04 25.54 39.10
C VAL A 821 -24.94 25.06 38.15
N THR A 822 -25.33 24.30 37.13
CA THR A 822 -24.50 24.02 35.96
C THR A 822 -24.75 25.10 34.93
N VAL A 823 -23.70 25.80 34.52
CA VAL A 823 -23.74 26.86 33.53
C VAL A 823 -23.03 26.39 32.28
N THR A 824 -23.72 26.46 31.13
CA THR A 824 -23.16 26.09 29.82
C THR A 824 -23.06 27.33 28.95
N ASN A 825 -21.88 27.57 28.35
CA ASN A 825 -21.67 28.71 27.45
C ASN A 825 -22.18 28.43 26.02
N ALA A 826 -22.11 29.43 25.15
CA ALA A 826 -22.55 29.30 23.74
C ALA A 826 -21.77 28.25 22.93
N ASN A 827 -20.62 27.78 23.44
CA ASN A 827 -19.79 26.76 22.81
C ASN A 827 -19.98 25.36 23.42
N ASN A 828 -21.09 25.13 24.15
CA ASN A 828 -21.42 23.88 24.84
C ASN A 828 -20.42 23.44 25.93
N CYS A 829 -19.57 24.34 26.44
CA CYS A 829 -18.71 24.04 27.58
C CYS A 829 -19.42 24.38 28.89
N SER A 830 -19.34 23.49 29.88
CA SER A 830 -20.04 23.62 31.16
C SER A 830 -19.12 23.69 32.37
N ALA A 831 -19.54 24.44 33.39
CA ALA A 831 -18.93 24.48 34.72
C ALA A 831 -20.02 24.66 35.78
N THR A 832 -19.70 24.39 37.04
CA THR A 832 -20.67 24.50 38.16
C THR A 832 -20.29 25.59 39.14
N ALA A 833 -21.30 26.21 39.76
CA ALA A 833 -21.14 27.04 40.95
C ALA A 833 -22.09 26.54 42.04
N THR A 834 -21.69 26.72 43.30
CA THR A 834 -22.44 26.26 44.48
C THR A 834 -22.57 27.39 45.49
N THR A 835 -23.73 27.50 46.13
CA THR A 835 -23.95 28.34 47.31
C THR A 835 -24.78 27.59 48.34
N THR A 836 -24.55 27.85 49.62
CA THR A 836 -25.35 27.27 50.71
C THR A 836 -26.26 28.34 51.27
N ILE A 837 -27.53 28.00 51.45
CA ILE A 837 -28.49 28.82 52.20
C ILE A 837 -28.67 28.20 53.57
N THR A 838 -28.23 28.92 54.59
CA THR A 838 -28.34 28.54 56.00
C THR A 838 -29.70 28.98 56.53
N VAL A 839 -30.43 28.05 57.15
CA VAL A 839 -31.74 28.33 57.75
C VAL A 839 -31.58 28.37 59.26
N ILE A 840 -32.02 29.47 59.88
CA ILE A 840 -32.01 29.67 61.34
C ILE A 840 -33.42 30.06 61.80
N ASP A 841 -33.72 29.93 63.08
CA ASP A 841 -34.97 30.46 63.65
C ASP A 841 -34.79 31.90 64.15
N PRO A 842 -35.86 32.73 64.14
CA PRO A 842 -35.82 34.08 64.71
C PRO A 842 -35.64 34.02 66.23
N SER A 843 -35.16 35.07 66.89
CA SER A 843 -34.96 35.01 68.35
C SER A 843 -36.29 34.99 69.12
N CYS A 844 -36.48 34.00 70.00
CA CYS A 844 -37.50 33.97 71.05
C CYS A 844 -36.84 33.64 72.40
N LEU A 845 -37.31 34.27 73.47
CA LEU A 845 -36.86 34.04 74.84
C LEU A 845 -38.02 33.53 75.68
N LEU A 846 -37.76 32.54 76.53
CA LEU A 846 -38.74 32.04 77.49
C LEU A 846 -38.73 32.93 78.74
N VAL A 847 -39.87 33.53 79.09
CA VAL A 847 -39.98 34.39 80.29
C VAL A 847 -40.93 33.75 81.29
N CYS A 848 -40.36 33.36 82.43
CA CYS A 848 -41.10 32.85 83.58
C CYS A 848 -41.40 33.94 84.60
N SER A 849 -42.54 33.83 85.25
CA SER A 849 -42.94 34.68 86.38
C SER A 849 -42.09 34.47 87.65
N GLY A 850 -41.22 33.45 87.69
CA GLY A 850 -40.38 33.09 88.83
C GLY A 850 -41.15 32.44 89.98
N ASP A 851 -40.46 32.06 91.05
CA ASP A 851 -41.07 31.39 92.21
C ASP A 851 -42.21 32.22 92.83
N GLN A 852 -43.34 31.57 93.09
CA GLN A 852 -44.54 32.19 93.65
C GLN A 852 -44.91 31.59 95.01
N THR A 853 -45.30 32.42 95.96
CA THR A 853 -45.95 31.97 97.21
C THR A 853 -47.35 32.56 97.29
N ILE A 854 -48.36 31.70 97.25
CA ILE A 854 -49.77 32.05 97.26
C ILE A 854 -50.37 31.75 98.63
N THR A 855 -51.10 32.70 99.19
CA THR A 855 -51.85 32.53 100.45
C THR A 855 -53.35 32.58 100.16
N LEU A 856 -54.05 31.48 100.45
CA LEU A 856 -55.50 31.37 100.33
C LEU A 856 -56.18 32.23 101.40
N THR A 857 -57.05 33.14 100.97
CA THR A 857 -57.82 34.04 101.84
C THR A 857 -59.32 33.80 101.64
N ASN A 858 -60.14 34.17 102.63
CA ASN A 858 -61.60 34.19 102.52
C ASN A 858 -62.28 32.80 102.38
N GLY A 859 -61.71 31.76 102.98
CA GLY A 859 -62.32 30.43 103.03
C GLY A 859 -62.15 29.58 101.76
N ALA A 860 -61.26 29.98 100.84
CA ALA A 860 -60.89 29.17 99.67
C ALA A 860 -59.94 28.02 100.06
N CYS A 861 -60.15 26.82 99.50
CA CYS A 861 -59.37 25.61 99.81
C CYS A 861 -58.32 25.24 98.74
N GLU A 862 -58.41 25.81 97.54
CA GLU A 862 -57.55 25.49 96.39
C GLU A 862 -57.21 26.78 95.61
N TYR A 863 -56.05 26.79 94.94
CA TYR A 863 -55.62 27.87 94.05
C TYR A 863 -55.66 27.39 92.59
N GLN A 864 -56.44 28.06 91.74
CA GLN A 864 -56.43 27.78 90.31
C GLN A 864 -55.14 28.36 89.69
N LEU A 865 -54.26 27.51 89.19
CA LEU A 865 -52.97 27.90 88.63
C LEU A 865 -53.18 28.70 87.32
N PRO A 866 -52.79 29.99 87.23
CA PRO A 866 -52.81 30.72 85.97
C PRO A 866 -51.67 30.26 85.05
N ASN A 867 -51.69 30.66 83.78
CA ASN A 867 -50.49 30.51 82.94
C ASN A 867 -49.38 31.44 83.45
N LEU A 868 -48.25 30.85 83.84
CA LEU A 868 -47.14 31.53 84.51
C LEU A 868 -45.92 31.76 83.60
N VAL A 869 -46.04 31.40 82.32
CA VAL A 869 -44.98 31.54 81.31
C VAL A 869 -45.50 32.30 80.10
N THR A 870 -44.63 33.14 79.53
CA THR A 870 -44.88 33.86 78.28
C THR A 870 -43.64 33.84 77.40
N GLY A 871 -43.83 33.83 76.08
CA GLY A 871 -42.73 34.05 75.13
C GLY A 871 -42.49 35.55 74.91
N ALA A 872 -41.23 35.96 74.86
CA ALA A 872 -40.83 37.32 74.50
C ALA A 872 -39.98 37.31 73.21
N GLY A 873 -40.39 38.10 72.21
CA GLY A 873 -39.78 38.10 70.86
C GLY A 873 -40.74 37.57 69.80
N VAL A 874 -40.21 37.01 68.72
CA VAL A 874 -41.02 36.40 67.64
C VAL A 874 -41.14 34.91 67.92
N CYS A 875 -42.12 34.54 68.74
CA CYS A 875 -42.26 33.17 69.25
C CYS A 875 -43.17 32.27 68.40
N ASP A 876 -43.74 32.76 67.30
CA ASP A 876 -44.64 32.01 66.40
C ASP A 876 -43.96 30.78 65.75
N PHE A 877 -42.63 30.72 65.78
CA PHE A 877 -41.81 29.66 65.21
C PHE A 877 -41.28 28.67 66.28
N PHE A 878 -41.75 28.80 67.51
CA PHE A 878 -41.34 28.01 68.67
C PHE A 878 -42.56 27.43 69.38
N THR A 879 -42.40 26.25 69.96
CA THR A 879 -43.40 25.62 70.82
C THR A 879 -42.94 25.76 72.26
N ILE A 880 -43.79 26.30 73.13
CA ILE A 880 -43.58 26.23 74.58
C ILE A 880 -44.25 24.94 75.06
N GLU A 881 -43.44 24.00 75.54
CA GLU A 881 -43.91 22.71 76.03
C GLU A 881 -43.70 22.63 77.53
N GLN A 882 -44.76 22.30 78.27
CA GLN A 882 -44.64 21.91 79.67
C GLN A 882 -44.09 20.50 79.73
N VAL A 883 -42.92 20.34 80.36
CA VAL A 883 -42.26 19.03 80.46
C VAL A 883 -42.48 18.37 81.82
N SER A 884 -42.82 19.14 82.86
CA SER A 884 -43.15 18.61 84.20
C SER A 884 -43.94 19.60 85.06
N GLY A 885 -44.81 19.11 85.94
CA GLY A 885 -45.55 19.90 86.94
C GLY A 885 -47.07 19.95 86.68
N PRO A 886 -47.86 20.63 87.53
CA PRO A 886 -49.30 20.83 87.30
C PRO A 886 -49.56 21.78 86.12
N GLU A 887 -50.63 21.54 85.36
CA GLU A 887 -50.97 22.29 84.15
C GLU A 887 -51.70 23.60 84.47
N PRO A 888 -51.61 24.65 83.62
CA PRO A 888 -52.41 25.86 83.77
C PRO A 888 -53.90 25.53 83.81
N GLY A 889 -54.58 25.98 84.87
CA GLY A 889 -55.99 25.67 85.15
C GLY A 889 -56.19 24.66 86.27
N ASP A 890 -55.17 23.89 86.65
CA ASP A 890 -55.27 22.93 87.75
C ASP A 890 -55.58 23.62 89.09
N LEU A 891 -56.43 22.99 89.89
CA LEU A 891 -56.74 23.42 91.25
C LEU A 891 -55.69 22.85 92.21
N LEU A 892 -54.79 23.71 92.68
CA LEU A 892 -53.70 23.33 93.55
C LEU A 892 -54.13 23.40 95.03
N PRO A 893 -54.16 22.27 95.76
CA PRO A 893 -54.31 22.30 97.20
C PRO A 893 -53.03 22.83 97.85
N ARG A 894 -53.05 22.95 99.18
CA ARG A 894 -51.87 23.35 99.96
C ARG A 894 -50.68 22.42 99.67
N GLY A 895 -49.59 22.96 99.14
CA GLY A 895 -48.44 22.18 98.70
C GLY A 895 -47.34 23.04 98.08
N SER A 896 -46.26 22.39 97.63
CA SER A 896 -45.17 22.98 96.85
C SER A 896 -45.06 22.21 95.55
N TYR A 897 -45.04 22.91 94.42
CA TYR A 897 -45.09 22.34 93.08
C TYR A 897 -43.99 22.95 92.22
N ASP A 898 -43.10 22.12 91.67
CA ASP A 898 -42.10 22.54 90.69
C ASP A 898 -42.66 22.35 89.28
N ILE A 899 -42.52 23.38 88.44
CA ILE A 899 -43.06 23.40 87.08
C ILE A 899 -41.94 23.78 86.11
N THR A 900 -41.76 22.99 85.05
CA THR A 900 -40.70 23.19 84.05
C THR A 900 -41.31 23.31 82.66
N TYR A 901 -40.85 24.33 81.93
CA TYR A 901 -41.20 24.57 80.54
C TYR A 901 -39.95 24.63 79.67
N GLN A 902 -40.04 24.11 78.44
CA GLN A 902 -39.03 24.22 77.41
C GLN A 902 -39.53 25.03 76.23
N LEU A 903 -38.66 25.86 75.67
CA LEU A 903 -38.88 26.54 74.39
C LEU A 903 -38.18 25.71 73.30
N VAL A 904 -38.97 25.05 72.47
CA VAL A 904 -38.48 24.18 71.40
C VAL A 904 -38.66 24.89 70.07
N SER A 905 -37.61 24.95 69.26
CA SER A 905 -37.67 25.50 67.90
C SER A 905 -38.42 24.59 66.93
N ASN A 906 -38.85 25.12 65.79
CA ASN A 906 -39.44 24.31 64.71
C ASN A 906 -38.43 23.33 64.05
N LEU A 907 -37.12 23.56 64.26
CA LEU A 907 -36.04 22.64 63.86
C LEU A 907 -35.80 21.53 64.89
N GLY A 908 -36.51 21.54 66.03
CA GLY A 908 -36.46 20.52 67.07
C GLY A 908 -35.34 20.72 68.10
N GLU A 909 -34.63 21.86 68.08
CA GLU A 909 -33.63 22.22 69.09
C GLU A 909 -34.30 22.86 70.30
N ILE A 910 -33.86 22.50 71.51
CA ILE A 910 -34.25 23.16 72.77
C ILE A 910 -33.46 24.46 72.87
N ILE A 911 -34.16 25.59 72.85
CA ILE A 911 -33.57 26.93 72.77
C ILE A 911 -33.41 27.55 74.16
N ASP A 912 -34.38 27.29 75.04
CA ASP A 912 -34.40 27.82 76.39
C ASP A 912 -35.22 26.88 77.31
N GLU A 913 -34.90 26.86 78.59
CA GLU A 913 -35.57 26.05 79.60
C GLU A 913 -35.73 26.86 80.89
N CYS A 914 -36.88 26.73 81.53
CA CYS A 914 -37.14 27.41 82.79
C CYS A 914 -37.95 26.53 83.75
N THR A 915 -37.48 26.49 85.00
CA THR A 915 -38.16 25.85 86.14
C THR A 915 -38.43 26.87 87.24
N PHE A 916 -39.62 26.83 87.83
CA PHE A 916 -40.00 27.65 88.99
C PHE A 916 -40.94 26.89 89.93
N THR A 917 -40.99 27.33 91.20
CA THR A 917 -41.77 26.69 92.25
C THR A 917 -42.99 27.53 92.65
N VAL A 918 -44.17 26.90 92.74
CA VAL A 918 -45.40 27.51 93.28
C VAL A 918 -45.73 26.89 94.65
N VAL A 919 -45.83 27.71 95.69
CA VAL A 919 -46.16 27.28 97.05
C VAL A 919 -47.51 27.83 97.49
N VAL A 920 -48.49 26.97 97.79
CA VAL A 920 -49.84 27.35 98.25
C VAL A 920 -49.97 27.14 99.77
N ARG A 921 -50.38 28.18 100.52
CA ARG A 921 -50.57 28.16 101.99
C ARG A 921 -51.94 28.71 102.40
N ALA A 922 -52.45 28.35 103.59
CA ALA A 922 -53.72 28.86 104.14
C ALA A 922 -53.51 29.76 105.37
N ASN A 923 -54.38 30.77 105.55
CA ASN A 923 -54.33 31.72 106.68
C ASN A 923 -55.26 31.29 107.84
N PRO A 924 -54.77 31.03 109.08
CA PRO A 924 -55.62 30.62 110.19
C PRO A 924 -56.43 31.80 110.78
N VAL A 925 -57.76 31.68 110.89
CA VAL A 925 -58.66 32.64 111.54
C VAL A 925 -59.16 32.08 112.89
N VAL A 926 -59.12 32.88 113.96
CA VAL A 926 -59.55 32.51 115.33
C VAL A 926 -61.07 32.72 115.49
N VAL A 927 -61.81 31.71 115.96
CA VAL A 927 -63.27 31.79 116.21
C VAL A 927 -63.52 32.05 117.70
N ASN A 928 -64.19 33.16 118.05
CA ASN A 928 -64.24 33.68 119.43
C ASN A 928 -65.49 33.28 120.25
N SER A 929 -66.49 32.58 119.69
CA SER A 929 -67.66 32.08 120.44
C SER A 929 -68.30 30.87 119.74
N LEU A 930 -68.71 29.86 120.51
CA LEU A 930 -69.50 28.72 120.04
C LEU A 930 -70.97 28.86 120.48
N THR A 931 -71.92 28.53 119.61
CA THR A 931 -73.37 28.54 119.88
C THR A 931 -73.95 27.19 119.44
N CYS A 932 -74.59 26.47 120.37
CA CYS A 932 -75.18 25.14 120.13
C CYS A 932 -76.69 25.27 119.90
N ASN A 933 -77.28 24.38 119.10
CA ASN A 933 -78.73 24.31 118.90
C ASN A 933 -79.45 23.87 120.19
N ASP A 934 -80.47 24.62 120.62
CA ASP A 934 -81.17 24.36 121.90
C ASP A 934 -81.80 22.96 121.99
N HIS A 935 -82.45 22.48 120.92
CA HIS A 935 -82.93 21.10 120.80
C HIS A 935 -82.91 20.60 119.35
N ILE A 936 -82.48 19.37 119.10
CA ILE A 936 -82.51 18.73 117.77
C ILE A 936 -83.18 17.36 117.81
N ASN A 937 -83.99 17.02 116.80
CA ASN A 937 -84.56 15.68 116.66
C ASN A 937 -83.75 14.90 115.64
N ILE A 938 -83.29 13.72 116.02
CA ILE A 938 -82.44 12.87 115.18
C ILE A 938 -83.15 11.54 114.96
N SER A 939 -83.24 11.09 113.71
CA SER A 939 -83.73 9.75 113.42
C SER A 939 -82.55 8.78 113.40
N ALA A 940 -82.68 7.64 114.06
CA ALA A 940 -81.69 6.58 113.97
C ALA A 940 -81.70 5.97 112.56
N ASP A 941 -80.55 5.54 112.08
CA ASP A 941 -80.45 4.83 110.80
C ASP A 941 -80.96 3.37 110.91
N ILE A 942 -80.83 2.62 109.82
CA ILE A 942 -81.32 1.23 109.72
C ILE A 942 -80.66 0.25 110.72
N ASN A 943 -79.57 0.65 111.37
CA ASN A 943 -78.84 -0.13 112.37
C ASN A 943 -79.04 0.36 113.81
N CYS A 944 -79.99 1.27 114.05
CA CYS A 944 -80.19 1.97 115.34
C CYS A 944 -79.02 2.89 115.75
N GLU A 945 -78.17 3.31 114.80
CA GLU A 945 -77.05 4.22 115.05
C GLU A 945 -77.39 5.67 114.66
N VAL A 946 -76.75 6.61 115.35
CA VAL A 946 -76.84 8.04 115.07
C VAL A 946 -75.45 8.58 114.78
N THR A 947 -75.26 9.20 113.61
CA THR A 947 -74.02 9.92 113.27
C THR A 947 -74.20 11.40 113.57
N LEU A 948 -73.28 11.97 114.35
CA LEU A 948 -73.29 13.37 114.72
C LEU A 948 -72.25 14.16 113.90
N SER A 949 -72.70 15.20 113.21
CA SER A 949 -71.83 16.17 112.52
C SER A 949 -71.80 17.50 113.29
N PRO A 950 -70.66 18.22 113.34
CA PRO A 950 -70.56 19.54 113.97
C PRO A 950 -71.60 20.54 113.44
N ASP A 951 -71.92 20.47 112.15
CA ASP A 951 -72.87 21.36 111.48
C ASP A 951 -74.34 21.03 111.86
N MET A 952 -74.62 19.84 112.41
CA MET A 952 -75.96 19.49 112.91
C MET A 952 -76.25 20.07 114.29
N ILE A 953 -75.20 20.39 115.04
CA ILE A 953 -75.27 20.65 116.48
C ILE A 953 -74.90 22.11 116.80
N LEU A 954 -74.10 22.76 115.95
CA LEU A 954 -73.75 24.18 116.05
C LEU A 954 -74.64 25.07 115.16
N GLU A 955 -75.04 26.22 115.68
CA GLU A 955 -75.87 27.19 114.94
C GLU A 955 -74.99 28.15 114.12
N GLY A 956 -75.02 28.04 112.78
CA GLY A 956 -74.46 29.02 111.81
C GLY A 956 -73.08 28.70 111.18
N LYS A 957 -73.08 28.54 109.82
CA LYS A 957 -71.98 28.33 108.83
C LYS A 957 -70.92 27.23 109.11
N SER A 958 -70.63 26.45 108.06
CA SER A 958 -69.74 25.27 108.05
C SER A 958 -68.37 25.50 108.67
N TYR A 959 -68.12 24.86 109.81
CA TYR A 959 -66.83 24.87 110.51
C TYR A 959 -65.87 23.77 110.02
N SER A 960 -66.27 22.98 109.02
CA SER A 960 -65.61 21.77 108.52
C SER A 960 -64.17 21.91 107.99
N CYS A 961 -63.62 23.13 107.87
CA CYS A 961 -62.22 23.37 107.50
C CYS A 961 -61.30 23.77 108.68
N TYR A 962 -61.83 23.82 109.92
CA TYR A 962 -61.09 24.14 111.15
C TYR A 962 -61.10 22.93 112.10
N ALA A 963 -59.95 22.29 112.35
CA ALA A 963 -59.90 20.88 112.74
C ALA A 963 -59.82 20.53 114.25
N ASP A 964 -60.27 21.35 115.21
CA ASP A 964 -60.05 21.07 116.65
C ASP A 964 -61.26 21.36 117.58
N TYR A 965 -62.21 20.43 117.78
CA TYR A 965 -63.28 20.53 118.82
C TYR A 965 -63.69 19.15 119.40
N GLN A 966 -64.18 19.12 120.66
CA GLN A 966 -64.59 17.91 121.41
C GLN A 966 -66.10 17.89 121.74
N ILE A 967 -66.75 16.71 121.67
CA ILE A 967 -68.20 16.52 121.94
C ILE A 967 -68.42 15.48 123.05
N ASN A 968 -69.27 15.77 124.03
CA ASN A 968 -69.65 14.87 125.14
C ASN A 968 -71.19 14.74 125.23
N ILE A 969 -71.73 13.55 125.58
CA ILE A 969 -73.18 13.24 125.60
C ILE A 969 -73.61 12.51 126.89
N TRP A 970 -74.80 12.85 127.43
CA TRP A 970 -75.43 12.25 128.62
C TRP A 970 -76.93 11.92 128.42
N PRO A 971 -77.49 10.88 129.06
CA PRO A 971 -78.93 10.63 129.11
C PRO A 971 -79.69 11.58 130.06
N PHE A 972 -80.92 11.98 129.71
CA PHE A 972 -81.68 13.14 130.27
C PHE A 972 -82.02 13.13 131.79
N ASN A 973 -81.61 12.14 132.58
CA ASN A 973 -81.95 12.05 134.00
C ASN A 973 -80.94 11.26 134.85
N SER A 974 -79.70 11.11 134.37
CA SER A 974 -78.60 10.54 135.16
C SER A 974 -77.22 11.00 134.64
N GLN A 975 -76.38 11.58 135.51
CA GLN A 975 -74.98 11.88 135.18
C GLN A 975 -74.07 10.62 135.17
N ALA A 976 -74.60 9.43 135.45
CA ALA A 976 -73.79 8.26 135.75
C ALA A 976 -73.27 7.46 134.53
N ASN A 977 -73.57 7.85 133.28
CA ASN A 977 -73.14 7.13 132.06
C ASN A 977 -72.89 8.08 130.86
N ALA A 978 -71.85 8.93 130.93
CA ALA A 978 -71.50 9.87 129.86
C ALA A 978 -70.64 9.23 128.76
N ILE A 979 -70.85 9.59 127.49
CA ILE A 979 -69.91 9.32 126.39
C ILE A 979 -69.11 10.60 126.13
N ASN A 980 -67.82 10.59 126.45
CA ASN A 980 -66.93 11.73 126.24
C ASN A 980 -66.07 11.54 124.98
N ASN A 981 -65.73 12.64 124.30
CA ASN A 981 -65.00 12.64 123.03
C ASN A 981 -65.61 11.75 121.96
N VAL A 982 -66.88 12.00 121.67
CA VAL A 982 -67.60 11.32 120.61
C VAL A 982 -66.86 11.54 119.27
N PRO A 983 -66.49 10.46 118.54
CA PRO A 983 -65.88 10.56 117.23
C PRO A 983 -66.78 11.31 116.24
N GLN A 984 -66.19 12.18 115.43
CA GLN A 984 -66.95 13.01 114.49
C GLN A 984 -67.21 12.23 113.19
N ASN A 985 -68.42 12.34 112.64
CA ASN A 985 -68.84 11.70 111.40
C ASN A 985 -68.75 10.15 111.39
N GLU A 986 -68.77 9.52 112.56
CA GLU A 986 -68.91 8.07 112.74
C GLU A 986 -70.23 7.73 113.46
N GLY A 987 -70.79 6.55 113.18
CA GLY A 987 -72.04 6.07 113.78
C GLY A 987 -71.86 5.69 115.25
N ILE A 988 -72.75 6.18 116.12
CA ILE A 988 -72.74 5.88 117.55
C ILE A 988 -74.11 5.31 117.96
N ASN A 989 -74.08 4.23 118.75
CA ASN A 989 -75.30 3.63 119.31
C ASN A 989 -75.77 4.39 120.56
N LEU A 990 -76.93 5.04 120.46
CA LEU A 990 -77.58 5.72 121.58
C LEU A 990 -79.03 5.21 121.71
N PRO A 991 -79.50 4.91 122.94
CA PRO A 991 -80.88 4.44 123.13
C PRO A 991 -81.90 5.52 122.76
N THR A 992 -83.08 5.12 122.26
CA THR A 992 -84.16 6.04 121.93
C THR A 992 -84.64 6.82 123.17
N GLY A 993 -84.94 8.11 122.99
CA GLY A 993 -85.23 9.04 124.09
C GLY A 993 -84.42 10.33 124.01
N GLU A 994 -84.56 11.17 125.05
CA GLU A 994 -83.90 12.48 125.14
C GLU A 994 -82.49 12.38 125.74
N HIS A 995 -81.55 13.10 125.15
CA HIS A 995 -80.14 13.18 125.53
C HIS A 995 -79.70 14.65 125.63
N THR A 996 -78.62 14.91 126.36
CA THR A 996 -77.99 16.23 126.49
C THR A 996 -76.56 16.14 125.97
N TYR A 997 -76.08 17.16 125.26
CA TYR A 997 -74.70 17.20 124.76
C TYR A 997 -73.97 18.49 125.16
N GLU A 998 -72.63 18.42 125.17
CA GLU A 998 -71.70 19.52 125.38
C GLU A 998 -70.67 19.54 124.24
N ILE A 999 -70.35 20.73 123.72
CA ILE A 999 -69.22 20.94 122.81
C ILE A 999 -68.18 21.83 123.46
N VAL A 1000 -66.90 21.48 123.32
CA VAL A 1000 -65.73 22.25 123.74
C VAL A 1000 -64.90 22.64 122.52
N GLY A 1001 -64.80 23.94 122.22
CA GLY A 1001 -63.99 24.48 121.13
C GLY A 1001 -62.49 24.58 121.44
N PRO A 1002 -61.62 24.84 120.44
CA PRO A 1002 -60.15 24.80 120.60
C PRO A 1002 -59.61 25.91 121.51
N SER A 1003 -60.40 26.98 121.72
CA SER A 1003 -60.10 28.07 122.65
C SER A 1003 -60.71 27.87 124.05
N GLY A 1004 -61.28 26.69 124.33
CA GLY A 1004 -61.91 26.34 125.61
C GLY A 1004 -63.37 26.79 125.79
N ASN A 1005 -63.96 27.43 124.77
CA ASN A 1005 -65.35 27.87 124.79
C ASN A 1005 -66.31 26.66 124.80
N ARG A 1006 -67.37 26.70 125.62
CA ARG A 1006 -68.32 25.60 125.79
C ARG A 1006 -69.75 26.00 125.45
N CYS A 1007 -70.51 25.09 124.82
CA CYS A 1007 -71.96 25.21 124.68
C CYS A 1007 -72.66 23.87 124.91
N TRP A 1008 -73.95 23.92 125.28
CA TRP A 1008 -74.78 22.75 125.61
C TRP A 1008 -76.12 22.82 124.88
N GLY A 1009 -76.73 21.66 124.62
CA GLY A 1009 -78.08 21.53 124.08
C GLY A 1009 -78.67 20.13 124.34
N THR A 1010 -79.90 19.88 123.92
CA THR A 1010 -80.54 18.54 124.02
C THR A 1010 -80.90 17.97 122.65
N PHE A 1011 -81.12 16.65 122.57
CA PHE A 1011 -81.66 16.01 121.38
C PHE A 1011 -82.49 14.77 121.67
N THR A 1012 -83.45 14.47 120.79
CA THR A 1012 -84.31 13.28 120.90
C THR A 1012 -84.08 12.32 119.74
N ILE A 1013 -83.95 11.02 120.02
CA ILE A 1013 -83.84 9.97 118.99
C ILE A 1013 -85.19 9.27 118.74
N GLU A 1014 -85.68 9.29 117.50
CA GLU A 1014 -86.94 8.64 117.04
C GLU A 1014 -86.69 7.54 115.98
N ASP A 1015 -87.50 6.45 115.97
CA ASP A 1015 -87.40 5.29 115.05
C ASP A 1015 -88.40 5.39 113.87
N LYS A 1016 -87.90 5.40 112.63
CA LYS A 1016 -88.69 5.40 111.37
C LYS A 1016 -87.94 4.68 110.22
N LEU A 1017 -88.28 3.43 109.90
CA LEU A 1017 -87.69 2.66 108.77
C LEU A 1017 -88.70 2.06 107.78
N ALA A 1018 -88.34 2.05 106.48
CA ALA A 1018 -88.75 1.09 105.42
C ALA A 1018 -87.87 1.26 104.13
N PRO A 1019 -87.73 0.25 103.22
CA PRO A 1019 -86.44 -0.39 102.87
C PRO A 1019 -86.10 -0.55 101.35
N VAL A 1020 -84.82 -0.79 100.96
CA VAL A 1020 -84.42 -1.39 99.65
C VAL A 1020 -83.19 -2.32 99.79
N VAL A 1021 -83.23 -3.43 99.05
CA VAL A 1021 -82.47 -4.71 99.14
C VAL A 1021 -81.50 -4.91 97.95
N GLU A 1022 -80.56 -5.83 98.17
CA GLU A 1022 -79.38 -6.33 97.42
C GLU A 1022 -79.53 -6.85 95.97
N CYS A 1023 -78.34 -7.03 95.35
CA CYS A 1023 -78.01 -7.51 94.01
C CYS A 1023 -78.05 -9.06 93.83
N ASN A 1024 -78.50 -9.55 92.67
CA ASN A 1024 -77.81 -10.60 91.86
C ASN A 1024 -78.53 -10.84 90.51
N CYS A 1025 -77.79 -11.05 89.39
CA CYS A 1025 -78.02 -12.12 88.39
C CYS A 1025 -77.24 -11.94 87.06
N SER A 1026 -76.72 -13.06 86.57
CA SER A 1026 -75.94 -13.33 85.34
C SER A 1026 -76.82 -13.75 84.15
N GLY A 1027 -76.48 -13.36 82.90
CA GLY A 1027 -77.18 -13.80 81.67
C GLY A 1027 -76.31 -13.80 80.38
N PRO A 1028 -76.71 -14.51 79.30
CA PRO A 1028 -75.80 -15.05 78.27
C PRO A 1028 -75.53 -14.17 77.02
N VAL A 1029 -74.46 -14.55 76.30
CA VAL A 1029 -73.73 -13.90 75.20
C VAL A 1029 -74.51 -13.87 73.85
N ALA A 1030 -74.59 -12.72 73.18
CA ALA A 1030 -75.26 -12.53 71.87
C ALA A 1030 -74.36 -12.83 70.63
N ASP A 1031 -74.96 -13.35 69.56
CA ASP A 1031 -74.34 -13.70 68.25
C ASP A 1031 -74.02 -12.43 67.41
N VAL A 1032 -72.75 -12.26 67.00
CA VAL A 1032 -72.22 -11.06 66.33
C VAL A 1032 -71.89 -11.26 64.84
N SER A 1033 -72.41 -12.32 64.21
CA SER A 1033 -72.12 -12.65 62.80
C SER A 1033 -72.57 -11.62 61.75
N ALA A 1034 -73.37 -10.61 62.10
CA ALA A 1034 -73.84 -9.54 61.20
C ALA A 1034 -73.09 -8.18 61.35
N PHE A 1035 -72.00 -8.14 62.12
CA PHE A 1035 -71.29 -6.91 62.49
C PHE A 1035 -69.79 -6.94 62.09
N ARG A 1036 -69.21 -5.78 61.76
CA ARG A 1036 -67.77 -5.60 61.46
C ARG A 1036 -67.02 -5.20 62.73
N GLU A 1037 -65.95 -5.92 63.08
CA GLU A 1037 -65.04 -5.53 64.18
C GLU A 1037 -64.37 -4.18 63.83
N ILE A 1038 -64.45 -3.23 64.76
CA ILE A 1038 -63.93 -1.86 64.57
C ILE A 1038 -62.69 -1.59 65.42
N GLY A 1039 -62.48 -2.36 66.50
CA GLY A 1039 -61.27 -2.25 67.32
C GLY A 1039 -61.37 -3.00 68.64
N VAL A 1040 -60.23 -3.12 69.33
CA VAL A 1040 -60.09 -3.75 70.66
C VAL A 1040 -59.44 -2.74 71.61
N PHE A 1041 -60.02 -2.54 72.80
CA PHE A 1041 -59.43 -1.72 73.86
C PHE A 1041 -59.32 -2.54 75.14
N GLY A 1042 -58.08 -2.74 75.60
CA GLY A 1042 -57.78 -3.73 76.65
C GLY A 1042 -58.27 -5.12 76.23
N ASN A 1043 -59.13 -5.72 77.04
CA ASN A 1043 -59.64 -7.08 76.84
C ASN A 1043 -61.02 -7.12 76.15
N LYS A 1044 -61.53 -5.95 75.72
CA LYS A 1044 -62.89 -5.76 75.19
C LYS A 1044 -62.86 -5.56 73.67
N LYS A 1045 -63.78 -6.20 72.93
CA LYS A 1045 -63.93 -6.04 71.48
C LYS A 1045 -65.19 -5.24 71.12
N TYR A 1046 -65.08 -4.36 70.13
CA TYR A 1046 -66.17 -3.49 69.65
C TYR A 1046 -66.53 -3.79 68.20
N TYR A 1047 -67.83 -3.75 67.89
CA TYR A 1047 -68.41 -4.12 66.59
C TYR A 1047 -69.41 -3.06 66.07
N LEU A 1048 -69.54 -2.94 64.74
CA LEU A 1048 -70.46 -2.01 64.05
C LEU A 1048 -71.33 -2.75 63.02
N SER A 1049 -72.62 -2.45 62.92
CA SER A 1049 -73.53 -3.21 62.03
C SER A 1049 -73.32 -2.88 60.55
N ASN A 1050 -73.53 -3.88 59.66
CA ASN A 1050 -73.13 -3.80 58.24
C ASN A 1050 -74.32 -3.76 57.24
N ALA A 1051 -75.50 -3.25 57.63
CA ALA A 1051 -76.71 -3.28 56.79
C ALA A 1051 -77.14 -1.90 56.28
N THR A 1052 -77.28 -1.75 54.96
CA THR A 1052 -77.84 -0.59 54.26
C THR A 1052 -79.35 -0.45 54.51
N TYR A 1053 -79.75 0.53 55.34
CA TYR A 1053 -81.13 1.01 55.44
C TYR A 1053 -81.16 2.54 55.43
N THR A 1054 -82.12 3.11 54.71
CA THR A 1054 -82.33 4.54 54.50
C THR A 1054 -82.70 5.28 55.80
N TRP A 1055 -81.98 6.37 56.09
CA TRP A 1055 -82.25 7.41 57.10
C TRP A 1055 -82.75 6.93 58.49
N GLN A 1056 -81.80 6.75 59.44
CA GLN A 1056 -81.68 7.55 60.70
C GLN A 1056 -81.15 6.82 61.96
N GLN A 1057 -80.65 5.57 61.95
CA GLN A 1057 -80.14 4.94 63.19
C GLN A 1057 -79.00 3.92 62.92
N ALA A 1058 -77.82 4.12 63.52
CA ALA A 1058 -76.72 3.14 63.58
C ALA A 1058 -76.44 2.80 65.06
N TYR A 1059 -76.31 1.50 65.39
CA TYR A 1059 -76.18 1.01 66.76
C TYR A 1059 -74.82 0.34 67.02
N ALA A 1060 -74.21 0.62 68.19
CA ALA A 1060 -72.99 -0.04 68.68
C ALA A 1060 -73.31 -1.21 69.59
N HIS A 1061 -72.55 -2.30 69.50
CA HIS A 1061 -72.52 -3.34 70.53
C HIS A 1061 -71.08 -3.59 71.00
N ALA A 1062 -70.92 -3.72 72.32
CA ALA A 1062 -69.66 -4.10 72.96
C ALA A 1062 -69.82 -5.49 73.60
N GLN A 1063 -68.84 -6.38 73.42
CA GLN A 1063 -68.86 -7.72 74.01
C GLN A 1063 -67.54 -8.01 74.73
N SER A 1064 -67.65 -8.55 75.95
CA SER A 1064 -66.53 -9.14 76.69
C SER A 1064 -66.44 -10.63 76.41
N VAL A 1065 -65.22 -11.13 76.31
CA VAL A 1065 -64.94 -12.58 76.35
C VAL A 1065 -65.11 -13.03 77.81
N GLY A 1066 -66.35 -13.28 78.26
CA GLY A 1066 -66.62 -13.73 79.64
C GLY A 1066 -68.04 -13.68 80.21
N GLY A 1067 -69.03 -13.06 79.56
CA GLY A 1067 -70.44 -13.19 79.95
C GLY A 1067 -70.99 -12.28 81.07
N GLU A 1068 -70.35 -11.14 81.39
CA GLU A 1068 -70.93 -10.09 82.24
C GLU A 1068 -71.22 -8.81 81.42
N MET A 1069 -72.31 -8.08 81.74
CA MET A 1069 -72.55 -6.73 81.20
C MET A 1069 -71.50 -5.76 81.75
N LEU A 1070 -70.86 -4.98 80.88
CA LEU A 1070 -69.75 -4.11 81.25
C LEU A 1070 -70.14 -2.63 81.29
N CYS A 1071 -69.74 -1.94 82.35
CA CYS A 1071 -69.68 -0.49 82.41
C CYS A 1071 -68.46 0.04 81.61
N ILE A 1072 -68.56 1.28 81.11
CA ILE A 1072 -67.40 2.05 80.65
C ILE A 1072 -66.60 2.44 81.89
N THR A 1073 -65.35 2.01 81.97
CA THR A 1073 -64.58 2.04 83.24
C THR A 1073 -63.50 3.12 83.28
N SER A 1074 -63.26 3.83 82.17
CA SER A 1074 -62.29 4.92 82.12
C SER A 1074 -62.55 5.92 81.00
N ALA A 1075 -62.02 7.14 81.14
CA ALA A 1075 -62.10 8.18 80.11
C ALA A 1075 -61.35 7.80 78.81
N ALA A 1076 -60.26 7.02 78.91
CA ALA A 1076 -59.49 6.54 77.75
C ALA A 1076 -60.27 5.52 76.91
N GLU A 1077 -61.07 4.67 77.55
CA GLU A 1077 -61.98 3.73 76.88
C GLU A 1077 -63.08 4.47 76.12
N ASN A 1078 -63.64 5.54 76.71
CA ASN A 1078 -64.64 6.39 76.06
C ASN A 1078 -64.06 7.13 74.83
N ALA A 1079 -62.81 7.64 74.94
CA ALA A 1079 -62.12 8.31 73.84
C ALA A 1079 -61.77 7.36 72.68
N PHE A 1080 -61.41 6.10 72.96
CA PHE A 1080 -61.14 5.08 71.94
C PHE A 1080 -62.38 4.79 71.07
N ILE A 1081 -63.55 4.67 71.70
CA ILE A 1081 -64.83 4.44 70.98
C ILE A 1081 -65.15 5.62 70.07
N LEU A 1082 -64.97 6.86 70.54
CA LEU A 1082 -65.25 8.08 69.78
C LEU A 1082 -64.29 8.30 68.59
N ASN A 1083 -62.99 8.02 68.76
CA ASN A 1083 -61.99 8.23 67.71
C ASN A 1083 -62.03 7.16 66.60
N THR A 1084 -62.37 5.91 66.95
CA THR A 1084 -62.43 4.80 65.97
C THR A 1084 -63.62 4.92 65.00
N TRP A 1085 -64.57 5.81 65.29
CA TRP A 1085 -65.74 6.13 64.45
C TRP A 1085 -65.58 7.35 63.54
N SER A 1086 -64.43 8.02 63.60
CA SER A 1086 -64.13 9.21 62.80
C SER A 1086 -63.45 8.85 61.46
N ILE A 1087 -64.21 8.25 60.53
CA ILE A 1087 -63.81 8.07 59.11
C ILE A 1087 -64.38 9.24 58.29
N PRO A 1088 -63.64 9.86 57.33
CA PRO A 1088 -64.11 11.04 56.60
C PRO A 1088 -65.37 10.72 55.76
N GLY A 1089 -66.49 11.36 56.11
CA GLY A 1089 -67.78 11.22 55.39
C GLY A 1089 -69.04 11.35 56.24
N PHE A 1090 -68.95 11.31 57.57
CA PHE A 1090 -70.10 11.39 58.49
C PHE A 1090 -69.98 12.53 59.53
N ALA A 1091 -69.52 13.71 59.09
CA ALA A 1091 -69.43 14.89 59.94
C ALA A 1091 -70.80 15.59 60.05
N SER A 1092 -71.63 15.21 61.04
CA SER A 1092 -72.59 16.07 61.79
C SER A 1092 -73.82 15.35 62.37
N GLN A 1093 -73.71 14.32 63.22
CA GLN A 1093 -74.88 13.76 63.95
C GLN A 1093 -74.58 13.31 65.40
N ARG A 1094 -75.53 13.55 66.32
CA ARG A 1094 -75.50 13.21 67.76
C ARG A 1094 -75.59 11.69 67.99
N THR A 1095 -74.77 11.14 68.89
CA THR A 1095 -74.68 9.70 69.24
C THR A 1095 -75.50 9.34 70.49
N TRP A 1096 -76.06 8.12 70.53
CA TRP A 1096 -77.04 7.66 71.53
C TRP A 1096 -76.64 6.30 72.13
N LEU A 1097 -76.86 6.10 73.44
CA LEU A 1097 -76.69 4.83 74.16
C LEU A 1097 -77.99 4.51 74.90
N GLY A 1098 -78.60 3.35 74.63
CA GLY A 1098 -79.79 2.87 75.33
C GLY A 1098 -79.52 1.55 76.03
N ALA A 1099 -79.96 1.40 77.28
CA ALA A 1099 -80.01 0.12 78.00
C ALA A 1099 -81.48 -0.23 78.27
N THR A 1100 -81.87 -1.47 77.97
CA THR A 1100 -83.19 -2.01 78.33
C THR A 1100 -83.02 -3.04 79.44
N ASP A 1101 -83.74 -2.90 80.54
CA ASP A 1101 -83.97 -4.01 81.46
C ASP A 1101 -84.91 -5.02 80.77
N ASN A 1102 -84.69 -6.31 80.99
CA ASN A 1102 -85.72 -7.31 80.75
C ASN A 1102 -85.43 -8.59 81.55
N GLU A 1103 -85.90 -8.62 82.79
CA GLU A 1103 -86.19 -9.88 83.47
C GLU A 1103 -87.71 -10.09 83.44
N ALA A 1104 -88.17 -11.16 82.77
CA ALA A 1104 -88.89 -12.27 83.41
C ALA A 1104 -89.70 -13.13 82.41
N TYR A 1105 -89.61 -14.43 82.64
CA TYR A 1105 -90.46 -15.54 82.23
C TYR A 1105 -91.89 -15.23 81.70
N GLY A 1106 -92.17 -15.76 80.50
CA GLY A 1106 -93.45 -16.41 80.17
C GLY A 1106 -94.47 -15.62 79.33
N GLY A 1107 -94.80 -16.16 78.14
CA GLY A 1107 -96.13 -15.99 77.52
C GLY A 1107 -96.26 -15.01 76.34
N THR A 1108 -96.20 -15.56 75.13
CA THR A 1108 -96.99 -15.25 73.91
C THR A 1108 -97.41 -13.81 73.56
N GLU A 1109 -96.78 -13.34 72.47
CA GLU A 1109 -97.31 -12.62 71.29
C GLU A 1109 -97.93 -11.20 71.37
N ALA A 1110 -97.38 -10.38 70.45
CA ALA A 1110 -98.00 -9.30 69.66
C ALA A 1110 -97.92 -7.84 70.15
N ASN A 1111 -96.96 -7.11 69.55
CA ASN A 1111 -97.00 -5.72 69.06
C ASN A 1111 -98.07 -4.76 69.63
N ASN A 1112 -97.68 -3.69 70.33
CA ASN A 1112 -97.45 -2.35 69.73
C ASN A 1112 -97.21 -1.25 70.81
N THR A 1113 -96.16 -0.44 70.58
CA THR A 1113 -95.99 1.01 70.89
C THR A 1113 -96.10 1.58 72.32
N ASN A 1114 -95.02 2.32 72.67
CA ASN A 1114 -94.84 3.34 73.71
C ASN A 1114 -94.40 2.88 75.12
N ASN A 1115 -93.09 2.61 75.27
CA ASN A 1115 -92.37 2.82 76.53
C ASN A 1115 -91.29 3.89 76.33
N GLY A 1116 -91.28 4.84 77.27
CA GLY A 1116 -90.58 6.11 77.21
C GLY A 1116 -89.05 5.99 77.35
N TRP A 1117 -88.36 6.86 76.64
CA TRP A 1117 -86.91 7.04 76.69
C TRP A 1117 -86.59 8.23 77.60
N VAL A 1118 -85.63 8.05 78.52
CA VAL A 1118 -85.01 9.14 79.30
C VAL A 1118 -83.75 9.61 78.56
N TRP A 1119 -83.58 10.92 78.44
CA TRP A 1119 -82.57 11.58 77.60
C TRP A 1119 -81.39 12.06 78.43
N VAL A 1120 -80.16 11.82 77.95
CA VAL A 1120 -78.94 12.40 78.54
C VAL A 1120 -78.16 13.11 77.44
N SER A 1121 -78.02 14.44 77.55
CA SER A 1121 -77.21 15.26 76.65
C SER A 1121 -75.74 15.21 77.04
N GLY A 1122 -74.86 15.13 76.04
CA GLY A 1122 -73.41 15.00 76.22
C GLY A 1122 -72.74 16.25 76.78
N GLU A 1123 -72.34 16.15 78.05
CA GLU A 1123 -71.27 16.90 78.71
C GLU A 1123 -70.55 15.89 79.64
N PRO A 1124 -69.22 15.96 79.81
CA PRO A 1124 -68.47 15.04 80.65
C PRO A 1124 -68.81 15.25 82.14
N PHE A 1125 -69.32 14.21 82.81
CA PHE A 1125 -69.53 14.24 84.27
C PHE A 1125 -68.22 13.99 85.02
N SER A 1126 -67.81 14.99 85.81
CA SER A 1126 -66.81 14.92 86.87
C SER A 1126 -67.40 14.27 88.13
N TYR A 1127 -66.66 13.35 88.75
CA TYR A 1127 -67.02 12.80 90.07
C TYR A 1127 -66.84 13.87 91.15
N THR A 1128 -67.94 14.44 91.63
CA THR A 1128 -67.99 15.15 92.92
C THR A 1128 -69.32 14.88 93.61
N ASN A 1129 -69.25 14.37 94.85
CA ASN A 1129 -70.38 14.18 95.75
C ASN A 1129 -71.15 15.50 95.92
N TRP A 1130 -72.45 15.49 95.60
CA TRP A 1130 -73.39 16.48 96.11
C TRP A 1130 -74.35 15.82 97.09
N ALA A 1131 -74.29 16.31 98.32
CA ALA A 1131 -75.36 16.17 99.29
C ALA A 1131 -76.57 17.00 98.81
N VAL A 1132 -77.74 16.41 99.03
CA VAL A 1132 -79.07 16.83 98.57
C VAL A 1132 -79.51 18.15 99.23
N ALA A 1133 -80.13 19.04 98.44
CA ALA A 1133 -81.26 19.81 98.92
C ALA A 1133 -82.24 20.17 97.78
N SER A 1134 -83.52 19.95 98.08
CA SER A 1134 -84.75 20.46 97.48
C SER A 1134 -85.16 20.02 96.07
N GLN A 1135 -86.15 19.11 96.07
CA GLN A 1135 -87.32 19.13 95.18
C GLN A 1135 -87.79 20.54 94.84
N THR A 1136 -87.99 20.84 93.56
CA THR A 1136 -89.28 21.25 92.96
C THR A 1136 -89.10 21.50 91.45
N ASP A 1137 -90.03 20.92 90.69
CA ASP A 1137 -90.23 20.93 89.22
C ASP A 1137 -89.31 20.08 88.32
#